data_AF-A0A3M1H0A3-F1
#
_entry.id   AF-A0A3M1H0A3-F1
#
_cell.length_a   1.000
_cell.length_b   1.000
_cell.length_c   1.000
_cell.angle_alpha   90.00
_cell.angle_beta   90.00
_cell.angle_gamma   90.00
#
_symmetry.space_group_name_H-M   'P 1'
#
loop_
_entity.id
_entity.type
_entity.pdbx_description
1 polymer ?
#
loop_
_entity_poly.entity_id
_entity_poly.type
_entity_poly.pdbx_seq_one_letter_code
_entity_poly.pdbx_strand_id
1 'polypeptide(L)'
;SILTIYAVDDEGHKIDPESPLWKHLTINAKRVKWVVEDELSDLMIMGERFFSIEKVNFLRATAVYLHQFLSKIQLERYTYEVIKKTFLRYPSISNLLIDYFYAKFSPQIEDVCSHCGTKLEKRKKEEAAMKLELTAAIENVEYEVHKDIFYGALHFIDHILKTNYFLEDSIGLAFRMDPKVLDPDIYKPLPYGFFFFYGRGYKGFHVRFEDMSRGGLRIVRTRDMEHYDFESVRVFDEVFALSWAQHLKNKDIPEGGSKGIILLHPNAEVQQSVECVIDSMLDLLVPYGDHPLHPNIVDHYGKPEYIYLGPDENMRDDLIEWIIDRAKERHYKYPNAFMSSKPGVGINHKKYGVTSQGVNVYVENTLRYLKIDPYEEEFTVRMVGGPDGDVAGNELKILIKTYPKVKILAISDGEGAAYDPLGLDKGEILRLAEASLSIAHFDKKKLKSPGAYVVTADTPEGRKMRDEQQLSNEIHAHLYIPAGGRPNTINIDNWKSLLDSAGRPVVKAIIEGANLFLTNEARLRLESRGVIVIRDSSANKGGVICSSYEVLACLMLTEEEFLAIKDEYVYEVIEILKEKAQLESELLFREYNLRNGKIPLTHLSKQISKEINDLTLTIKECIGKEFEKGQRFDLYERILKSHFPPILRQEKYWHRAATMIPEAHRLAILATTIASYIIYREGLGWIQSLNYPDIVRIIQVYLEQDRLVSDYIRTILESNLPGKETIAQILDHNARKELTREILMAD
;
A
#
# COMPACT_ATOMS: atom_id res chain seq x y z
N SER A 1 30.27 -7.86 29.14
CA SER A 1 30.98 -9.01 29.73
C SER A 1 31.57 -9.80 28.58
N ILE A 2 32.88 -10.04 28.52
CA ILE A 2 33.47 -10.88 27.48
C ILE A 2 33.23 -12.34 27.91
N LEU A 3 32.27 -13.00 27.26
CA LEU A 3 32.07 -14.45 27.36
C LEU A 3 33.07 -15.11 26.41
N THR A 4 34.15 -15.67 26.94
CA THR A 4 35.04 -16.53 26.15
C THR A 4 34.46 -17.94 26.14
N ILE A 5 33.88 -18.34 25.02
CA ILE A 5 33.35 -19.69 24.81
C ILE A 5 34.49 -20.56 24.27
N TYR A 6 34.77 -21.68 24.94
CA TYR A 6 35.66 -22.73 24.42
C TYR A 6 34.79 -23.92 24.04
N ALA A 7 34.88 -24.39 22.80
CA ALA A 7 34.23 -25.60 22.36
C ALA A 7 35.24 -26.76 22.41
N VAL A 8 34.82 -27.88 22.97
CA VAL A 8 35.59 -29.12 23.04
C VAL A 8 34.83 -30.24 22.34
N ASP A 9 35.53 -31.23 21.79
CA ASP A 9 34.91 -32.46 21.31
C ASP A 9 34.48 -33.36 22.49
N ASP A 10 33.87 -34.51 22.18
CA ASP A 10 33.39 -35.48 23.17
C ASP A 10 34.54 -36.08 24.04
N GLU A 11 35.79 -35.95 23.59
CA GLU A 11 36.99 -36.40 24.30
C GLU A 11 37.64 -35.27 25.12
N GLY A 12 37.08 -34.05 25.07
CA GLY A 12 37.57 -32.89 25.82
C GLY A 12 38.70 -32.12 25.13
N HIS A 13 39.03 -32.43 23.87
CA HIS A 13 40.01 -31.68 23.11
C HIS A 13 39.42 -30.37 22.60
N LYS A 14 40.21 -29.29 22.66
CA LYS A 14 39.80 -27.99 22.12
C LYS A 14 39.61 -28.10 20.61
N ILE A 15 38.45 -27.67 20.14
CA ILE A 15 38.18 -27.53 18.71
C ILE A 15 39.02 -26.37 18.18
N ASP A 16 39.79 -26.63 17.13
CA ASP A 16 40.61 -25.62 16.46
C ASP A 16 39.73 -24.49 15.91
N PRO A 17 39.96 -23.22 16.29
CA PRO A 17 39.22 -22.06 15.78
C PRO A 17 39.18 -21.92 14.25
N GLU A 18 40.17 -22.47 13.53
CA GLU A 18 40.20 -22.44 12.07
C GLU A 18 39.52 -23.67 11.43
N SER A 19 39.04 -24.61 12.24
CA SER A 19 38.39 -25.82 11.73
C SER A 19 37.01 -25.54 11.12
N PRO A 20 36.57 -26.35 10.13
CA PRO A 20 35.20 -26.29 9.63
C PRO A 20 34.14 -26.47 10.72
N LEU A 21 34.44 -27.30 11.73
CA LEU A 21 33.58 -27.52 12.89
C LEU A 21 33.41 -26.24 13.72
N TRP A 22 34.50 -25.51 13.99
CA TRP A 22 34.42 -24.23 14.70
C TRP A 22 33.65 -23.18 13.91
N LYS A 23 33.88 -23.09 12.59
CA LYS A 23 33.12 -22.18 11.73
C LYS A 23 31.62 -22.51 11.80
N HIS A 24 31.26 -23.79 11.72
CA HIS A 24 29.87 -24.24 11.83
C HIS A 24 29.26 -23.91 13.20
N LEU A 25 29.97 -24.19 14.30
CA LEU A 25 29.53 -23.86 15.65
C LEU A 25 29.34 -22.35 15.85
N THR A 26 30.24 -21.53 15.30
CA THR A 26 30.16 -20.07 15.39
C THR A 26 28.93 -19.54 14.66
N ILE A 27 28.65 -20.04 13.45
CA ILE A 27 27.44 -19.69 12.68
C ILE A 27 26.18 -20.11 13.46
N ASN A 28 26.14 -21.33 13.98
CA ASN A 28 25.01 -21.82 14.75
C ASN A 28 24.78 -21.00 16.03
N ALA A 29 25.85 -20.66 16.76
CA ALA A 29 25.76 -19.84 17.97
C ALA A 29 25.19 -18.44 17.68
N LYS A 30 25.57 -17.82 16.55
CA LYS A 30 24.95 -16.57 16.09
C LYS A 30 23.47 -16.76 15.81
N ARG A 31 23.09 -17.86 15.16
CA ARG A 31 21.70 -18.18 14.76
C ARG A 31 20.76 -18.47 15.93
N VAL A 32 21.24 -19.10 17.01
CA VAL A 32 20.40 -19.42 18.19
C VAL A 32 19.71 -18.18 18.76
N LYS A 33 20.31 -16.98 18.64
CA LYS A 33 19.68 -15.71 19.06
C LYS A 33 18.41 -15.39 18.27
N TRP A 34 18.31 -15.84 17.02
CA TRP A 34 17.31 -15.45 16.03
C TRP A 34 16.31 -16.55 15.69
N VAL A 35 16.38 -17.70 16.36
CA VAL A 35 15.51 -18.86 16.12
C VAL A 35 14.63 -19.10 17.34
N VAL A 36 13.42 -19.58 17.11
CA VAL A 36 12.47 -19.97 18.17
C VAL A 36 12.78 -21.39 18.64
N GLU A 37 12.66 -21.65 19.93
CA GLU A 37 12.63 -22.99 20.49
C GLU A 37 11.16 -23.42 20.67
N ASP A 38 10.77 -24.50 20.00
CA ASP A 38 9.44 -25.10 20.07
C ASP A 38 9.54 -26.62 19.82
N GLU A 39 8.41 -27.33 19.75
CA GLU A 39 8.36 -28.78 19.51
C GLU A 39 9.09 -29.24 18.24
N LEU A 40 9.22 -28.39 17.20
CA LEU A 40 9.99 -28.76 16.00
C LEU A 40 11.49 -28.88 16.30
N SER A 41 11.98 -28.31 17.40
CA SER A 41 13.35 -28.53 17.88
C SER A 41 13.64 -30.00 18.17
N ASP A 42 12.62 -30.82 18.44
CA ASP A 42 12.80 -32.26 18.66
C ASP A 42 13.39 -32.96 17.44
N LEU A 43 13.19 -32.44 16.21
CA LEU A 43 13.83 -32.95 14.99
C LEU A 43 15.36 -32.82 15.01
N MET A 44 15.91 -31.92 15.83
CA MET A 44 17.35 -31.78 16.01
C MET A 44 17.94 -32.90 16.88
N ILE A 45 17.10 -33.52 17.72
CA ILE A 45 17.52 -34.50 18.72
C ILE A 45 17.09 -35.92 18.30
N MET A 46 15.94 -36.05 17.62
CA MET A 46 15.31 -37.30 17.25
C MET A 46 15.51 -37.59 15.76
N GLY A 47 16.50 -38.41 15.39
CA GLY A 47 16.60 -38.92 14.01
C GLY A 47 17.88 -39.69 13.67
N GLU A 48 17.81 -40.54 12.64
CA GLU A 48 18.96 -41.21 12.00
C GLU A 48 19.81 -40.24 11.14
N ARG A 49 19.26 -39.05 10.80
CA ARG A 49 19.95 -37.91 10.19
C ARG A 49 19.57 -36.64 10.95
N PHE A 50 20.55 -35.97 11.55
CA PHE A 50 20.34 -34.75 12.34
C PHE A 50 19.81 -33.58 11.48
N PHE A 51 18.67 -32.99 11.86
CA PHE A 51 18.25 -31.70 11.29
C PHE A 51 19.08 -30.59 11.93
N SER A 52 19.69 -29.74 11.09
CA SER A 52 20.37 -28.54 11.56
C SER A 52 19.37 -27.47 11.98
N ILE A 53 19.83 -26.46 12.72
CA ILE A 53 19.00 -25.32 13.18
C ILE A 53 18.28 -24.65 12.01
N GLU A 54 18.97 -24.49 10.88
CA GLU A 54 18.43 -23.84 9.68
C GLU A 54 17.30 -24.66 9.08
N LYS A 55 17.52 -25.96 8.95
CA LYS A 55 16.53 -26.91 8.42
C LYS A 55 15.25 -26.88 9.23
N VAL A 56 15.35 -26.92 10.56
CA VAL A 56 14.18 -26.81 11.44
C VAL A 56 13.53 -25.42 11.33
N ASN A 57 14.32 -24.35 11.25
CA ASN A 57 13.79 -23.00 11.09
C ASN A 57 13.02 -22.81 9.77
N PHE A 58 13.46 -23.47 8.69
CA PHE A 58 12.73 -23.52 7.43
C PHE A 58 11.40 -24.27 7.56
N LEU A 59 11.38 -25.40 8.27
CA LEU A 59 10.12 -26.12 8.56
C LEU A 59 9.16 -25.28 9.41
N ARG A 60 9.66 -24.47 10.36
CA ARG A 60 8.85 -23.51 11.11
C ARG A 60 8.24 -22.44 10.21
N ALA A 61 9.05 -21.82 9.36
CA ALA A 61 8.55 -20.83 8.40
C ALA A 61 7.48 -21.45 7.48
N THR A 62 7.72 -22.68 7.02
CA THR A 62 6.77 -23.45 6.22
C THR A 62 5.49 -23.72 7.02
N ALA A 63 5.57 -24.17 8.26
CA ALA A 63 4.40 -24.42 9.10
C ALA A 63 3.56 -23.16 9.32
N VAL A 64 4.21 -22.01 9.56
CA VAL A 64 3.55 -20.71 9.70
C VAL A 64 2.85 -20.29 8.40
N TYR A 65 3.50 -20.49 7.26
CA TYR A 65 2.90 -20.24 5.95
C TYR A 65 1.68 -21.14 5.71
N LEU A 66 1.81 -22.45 5.93
CA LEU A 66 0.72 -23.40 5.75
C LEU A 66 -0.46 -23.09 6.66
N HIS A 67 -0.20 -22.72 7.92
CA HIS A 67 -1.27 -22.34 8.83
C HIS A 67 -2.02 -21.09 8.35
N GLN A 68 -1.33 -20.10 7.77
CA GLN A 68 -1.96 -18.90 7.19
C GLN A 68 -2.95 -19.24 6.06
N PHE A 69 -2.63 -20.21 5.20
CA PHE A 69 -3.42 -20.48 3.99
C PHE A 69 -4.36 -21.68 4.10
N LEU A 70 -3.93 -22.79 4.70
CA LEU A 70 -4.77 -23.98 4.86
C LEU A 70 -5.89 -23.78 5.90
N SER A 71 -5.69 -22.93 6.90
CA SER A 71 -6.74 -22.60 7.88
C SER A 71 -7.99 -21.97 7.24
N LYS A 72 -7.85 -21.39 6.05
CA LYS A 72 -8.98 -20.83 5.28
C LYS A 72 -9.87 -21.89 4.65
N ILE A 73 -9.30 -23.05 4.33
CA ILE A 73 -10.05 -24.19 3.82
C ILE A 73 -10.85 -24.79 4.98
N GLN A 74 -10.16 -25.11 6.08
CA GLN A 74 -10.80 -25.62 7.29
C GLN A 74 -9.91 -25.44 8.54
N LEU A 75 -10.17 -24.37 9.31
CA LEU A 75 -9.38 -23.99 10.48
C LEU A 75 -9.16 -25.12 11.48
N GLU A 76 -10.22 -25.90 11.78
CA GLU A 76 -10.18 -27.00 12.76
C GLU A 76 -9.25 -28.15 12.34
N ARG A 77 -9.04 -28.35 11.02
CA ARG A 77 -8.18 -29.42 10.49
C ARG A 77 -6.72 -28.99 10.35
N TYR A 78 -6.47 -27.72 10.05
CA TYR A 78 -5.14 -27.19 9.75
C TYR A 78 -4.69 -26.16 10.80
N THR A 79 -4.79 -26.54 12.07
CA THR A 79 -4.21 -25.77 13.16
C THR A 79 -2.68 -25.82 13.08
N TYR A 80 -2.01 -24.78 13.58
CA TYR A 80 -0.54 -24.74 13.63
C TYR A 80 0.06 -25.98 14.31
N GLU A 81 -0.63 -26.45 15.36
CA GLU A 81 -0.26 -27.64 16.11
C GLU A 81 -0.31 -28.93 15.29
N VAL A 82 -1.38 -29.15 14.51
CA VAL A 82 -1.50 -30.31 13.62
C VAL A 82 -0.40 -30.29 12.55
N ILE A 83 -0.07 -29.12 12.02
CA ILE A 83 0.98 -28.96 11.01
C ILE A 83 2.36 -29.33 11.59
N LYS A 84 2.73 -28.79 12.76
CA LYS A 84 3.99 -29.16 13.43
C LYS A 84 4.07 -30.67 13.72
N LYS A 85 3.01 -31.24 14.30
CA LYS A 85 2.93 -32.67 14.61
C LYS A 85 3.04 -33.55 13.36
N THR A 86 2.56 -33.07 12.23
CA THR A 86 2.72 -33.78 10.95
C THR A 86 4.19 -33.85 10.54
N PHE A 87 4.93 -32.75 10.62
CA PHE A 87 6.37 -32.76 10.31
C PHE A 87 7.18 -33.64 11.28
N LEU A 88 6.81 -33.66 12.56
CA LEU A 88 7.40 -34.54 13.58
C LEU A 88 7.08 -36.02 13.35
N ARG A 89 5.88 -36.33 12.86
CA ARG A 89 5.43 -37.71 12.62
C ARG A 89 6.11 -38.36 11.41
N TYR A 90 6.45 -37.58 10.39
CA TYR A 90 7.07 -38.09 9.16
C TYR A 90 8.43 -37.41 8.89
N PRO A 91 9.46 -37.62 9.74
CA PRO A 91 10.75 -36.94 9.61
C PRO A 91 11.49 -37.28 8.31
N SER A 92 11.24 -38.46 7.72
CA SER A 92 11.77 -38.83 6.40
C SER A 92 11.20 -37.96 5.27
N ILE A 93 9.88 -37.71 5.28
CA ILE A 93 9.22 -36.85 4.29
C ILE A 93 9.62 -35.38 4.53
N SER A 94 9.71 -34.95 5.79
CA SER A 94 10.22 -33.63 6.15
C SER A 94 11.66 -33.40 5.63
N ASN A 95 12.51 -34.44 5.63
CA ASN A 95 13.84 -34.36 5.01
C ASN A 95 13.76 -34.26 3.48
N LEU A 96 12.93 -35.09 2.81
CA LEU A 96 12.74 -35.00 1.35
C LEU A 96 12.22 -33.63 0.90
N LEU A 97 11.35 -33.01 1.71
CA LEU A 97 10.87 -31.65 1.49
C LEU A 97 12.03 -30.63 1.51
N ILE A 98 12.95 -30.78 2.47
CA ILE A 98 14.15 -29.93 2.56
C ILE A 98 15.12 -30.23 1.42
N ASP A 99 15.34 -31.50 1.07
CA ASP A 99 16.21 -31.89 -0.02
C ASP A 99 15.71 -31.31 -1.36
N TYR A 100 14.38 -31.29 -1.57
CA TYR A 100 13.74 -30.60 -2.68
C TYR A 100 14.01 -29.08 -2.67
N PHE A 101 13.85 -28.42 -1.52
CA PHE A 101 14.18 -27.00 -1.36
C PHE A 101 15.67 -26.71 -1.66
N TYR A 102 16.58 -27.57 -1.20
CA TYR A 102 18.01 -27.45 -1.47
C TYR A 102 18.35 -27.64 -2.95
N ALA A 103 17.72 -28.61 -3.63
CA ALA A 103 17.88 -28.77 -5.08
C ALA A 103 17.51 -27.48 -5.84
N LYS A 104 16.48 -26.76 -5.36
CA LYS A 104 16.01 -25.52 -5.99
C LYS A 104 16.85 -24.28 -5.66
N PHE A 105 17.42 -24.18 -4.45
CA PHE A 105 18.02 -22.94 -3.94
C PHE A 105 19.46 -23.04 -3.43
N SER A 106 20.04 -24.22 -3.27
CA SER A 106 21.43 -24.34 -2.81
C SER A 106 22.39 -23.68 -3.81
N PRO A 107 23.26 -22.75 -3.38
CA PRO A 107 24.24 -22.12 -4.26
C PRO A 107 25.39 -23.09 -4.61
N GLN A 108 25.60 -24.12 -3.80
CA GLN A 108 26.71 -25.08 -3.87
C GLN A 108 26.51 -26.22 -4.88
N ILE A 109 25.59 -26.09 -5.84
CA ILE A 109 25.58 -27.01 -6.99
C ILE A 109 26.81 -26.66 -7.86
N GLU A 110 28.00 -27.09 -7.41
CA GLU A 110 29.29 -26.80 -8.02
C GLU A 110 29.58 -27.67 -9.26
N ASP A 111 30.30 -27.00 -10.17
CA ASP A 111 31.15 -27.38 -11.28
C ASP A 111 30.83 -28.63 -12.13
N VAL A 112 30.65 -28.40 -13.43
CA VAL A 112 31.23 -29.30 -14.43
C VAL A 112 31.83 -28.51 -15.60
N CYS A 113 33.06 -28.92 -15.93
CA CYS A 113 33.77 -28.85 -17.20
C CYS A 113 32.98 -28.22 -18.37
N SER A 114 33.67 -27.34 -19.12
CA SER A 114 33.23 -26.65 -20.34
C SER A 114 32.79 -27.55 -21.51
N HIS A 115 32.45 -28.82 -21.26
CA HIS A 115 32.06 -29.82 -22.25
C HIS A 115 30.77 -30.61 -21.91
N CYS A 116 30.09 -30.39 -20.77
CA CYS A 116 28.84 -31.12 -20.46
C CYS A 116 27.76 -30.27 -19.76
N GLY A 117 26.86 -29.69 -20.55
CA GLY A 117 25.60 -29.10 -20.07
C GLY A 117 25.71 -27.77 -19.32
N THR A 118 24.63 -26.99 -19.29
CA THR A 118 24.58 -25.73 -18.53
C THR A 118 24.21 -25.98 -17.07
N LYS A 119 24.74 -25.18 -16.11
CA LYS A 119 24.42 -25.29 -14.65
C LYS A 119 22.92 -25.39 -14.35
N LEU A 120 22.09 -24.74 -15.17
CA LEU A 120 20.64 -24.73 -15.08
C LEU A 120 20.01 -26.10 -15.37
N GLU A 121 20.56 -26.88 -16.31
CA GLU A 121 20.02 -28.21 -16.67
C GLU A 121 20.26 -29.23 -15.57
N LYS A 122 21.44 -29.21 -14.94
CA LYS A 122 21.75 -30.08 -13.77
C LYS A 122 20.79 -29.78 -12.61
N ARG A 123 20.61 -28.50 -12.26
CA ARG A 123 19.65 -28.09 -11.23
C ARG A 123 18.23 -28.57 -11.54
N LYS A 124 17.73 -28.34 -12.76
CA LYS A 124 16.39 -28.78 -13.17
C LYS A 124 16.22 -30.30 -13.06
N LYS A 125 17.27 -31.07 -13.38
CA LYS A 125 17.25 -32.54 -13.26
C LYS A 125 17.21 -32.99 -11.79
N GLU A 126 18.03 -32.39 -10.93
CA GLU A 126 18.03 -32.66 -9.49
C GLU A 126 16.71 -32.26 -8.83
N GLU A 127 16.18 -31.07 -9.16
CA GLU A 127 14.87 -30.58 -8.73
C GLU A 127 13.76 -31.57 -9.12
N ALA A 128 13.73 -32.01 -10.39
CA ALA A 128 12.74 -32.97 -10.87
C ALA A 128 12.85 -34.34 -10.17
N ALA A 129 14.06 -34.83 -9.93
CA ALA A 129 14.28 -36.09 -9.24
C ALA A 129 13.81 -36.04 -7.78
N MET A 130 14.20 -35.00 -7.03
CA MET A 130 13.78 -34.80 -5.64
C MET A 130 12.26 -34.60 -5.53
N LYS A 131 11.66 -33.87 -6.48
CA LYS A 131 10.20 -33.68 -6.52
C LYS A 131 9.44 -34.99 -6.74
N LEU A 132 9.94 -35.85 -7.63
CA LEU A 132 9.34 -37.15 -7.89
C LEU A 132 9.38 -38.04 -6.65
N GLU A 133 10.54 -38.11 -5.98
CA GLU A 133 10.72 -38.89 -4.76
C GLU A 133 9.83 -38.39 -3.62
N LEU A 134 9.79 -37.06 -3.41
CA LEU A 134 8.92 -36.43 -2.43
C LEU A 134 7.44 -36.73 -2.70
N THR A 135 6.98 -36.57 -3.95
CA THR A 135 5.58 -36.83 -4.31
C THR A 135 5.20 -38.29 -4.07
N ALA A 136 6.08 -39.23 -4.44
CA ALA A 136 5.87 -40.65 -4.17
C ALA A 136 5.82 -40.95 -2.67
N ALA A 137 6.63 -40.29 -1.85
CA ALA A 137 6.60 -40.44 -0.40
C ALA A 137 5.30 -39.87 0.21
N ILE A 138 4.81 -38.73 -0.29
CA ILE A 138 3.55 -38.11 0.14
C ILE A 138 2.35 -39.02 -0.15
N GLU A 139 2.30 -39.66 -1.33
CA GLU A 139 1.21 -40.58 -1.69
C GLU A 139 1.07 -41.77 -0.73
N ASN A 140 2.16 -42.18 -0.09
CA ASN A 140 2.17 -43.27 0.89
C ASN A 140 1.76 -42.84 2.32
N VAL A 141 1.43 -41.56 2.55
CA VAL A 141 0.96 -41.06 3.84
C VAL A 141 -0.47 -41.54 4.10
N GLU A 142 -0.73 -42.08 5.30
CA GLU A 142 -2.02 -42.70 5.65
C GLU A 142 -3.20 -41.70 5.74
N TYR A 143 -2.96 -40.50 6.30
CA TYR A 143 -4.02 -39.53 6.59
C TYR A 143 -4.04 -38.42 5.55
N GLU A 144 -5.20 -38.16 4.94
CA GLU A 144 -5.39 -37.12 3.92
C GLU A 144 -4.99 -35.72 4.42
N VAL A 145 -5.32 -35.37 5.66
CA VAL A 145 -4.89 -34.08 6.25
C VAL A 145 -3.36 -33.92 6.25
N HIS A 146 -2.62 -35.01 6.50
CA HIS A 146 -1.16 -34.97 6.47
C HIS A 146 -0.64 -34.86 5.03
N LYS A 147 -1.31 -35.50 4.05
CA LYS A 147 -0.99 -35.33 2.62
C LYS A 147 -1.19 -33.88 2.19
N ASP A 148 -2.33 -33.27 2.54
CA ASP A 148 -2.63 -31.87 2.22
C ASP A 148 -1.55 -30.93 2.77
N ILE A 149 -1.05 -31.19 3.98
CA ILE A 149 0.03 -30.42 4.61
C ILE A 149 1.32 -30.52 3.80
N PHE A 150 1.74 -31.73 3.41
CA PHE A 150 2.94 -31.91 2.59
C PHE A 150 2.79 -31.40 1.17
N TYR A 151 1.62 -31.55 0.55
CA TYR A 151 1.33 -30.96 -0.76
C TYR A 151 1.30 -29.44 -0.70
N GLY A 152 0.75 -28.85 0.36
CA GLY A 152 0.84 -27.43 0.62
C GLY A 152 2.30 -26.97 0.79
N ALA A 153 3.14 -27.75 1.48
CA ALA A 153 4.56 -27.44 1.66
C ALA A 153 5.33 -27.50 0.32
N LEU A 154 5.05 -28.51 -0.50
CA LEU A 154 5.57 -28.61 -1.86
C LEU A 154 5.14 -27.42 -2.72
N HIS A 155 3.86 -27.07 -2.67
CA HIS A 155 3.29 -25.92 -3.38
C HIS A 155 3.93 -24.60 -2.95
N PHE A 156 4.21 -24.43 -1.65
CA PHE A 156 4.97 -23.28 -1.13
C PHE A 156 6.37 -23.21 -1.77
N ILE A 157 7.14 -24.31 -1.75
CA ILE A 157 8.51 -24.33 -2.30
C ILE A 157 8.53 -24.07 -3.80
N ASP A 158 7.58 -24.65 -4.55
CA ASP A 158 7.44 -24.47 -6.00
C ASP A 158 7.37 -23.00 -6.41
N HIS A 159 6.76 -22.17 -5.56
CA HIS A 159 6.48 -20.77 -5.83
C HIS A 159 7.41 -19.78 -5.11
N ILE A 160 8.44 -20.25 -4.41
CA ILE A 160 9.51 -19.36 -3.96
C ILE A 160 10.33 -18.94 -5.20
N LEU A 161 10.60 -17.64 -5.33
CA LEU A 161 11.43 -17.07 -6.39
C LEU A 161 12.83 -16.69 -5.88
N LYS A 162 12.92 -16.19 -4.64
CA LYS A 162 14.17 -15.85 -3.95
C LYS A 162 14.04 -16.12 -2.45
N THR A 163 15.15 -16.44 -1.80
CA THR A 163 15.23 -16.56 -0.33
C THR A 163 16.64 -16.27 0.18
N ASN A 164 16.72 -15.68 1.38
CA ASN A 164 17.99 -15.38 2.06
C ASN A 164 18.46 -16.54 2.97
N TYR A 165 17.79 -17.69 2.91
CA TYR A 165 18.07 -18.86 3.74
C TYR A 165 19.56 -19.29 3.77
N PHE A 166 20.27 -19.17 2.65
CA PHE A 166 21.67 -19.61 2.52
C PHE A 166 22.69 -18.53 2.94
N LEU A 167 22.25 -17.39 3.49
CA LEU A 167 23.15 -16.39 4.06
C LEU A 167 23.58 -16.80 5.48
N GLU A 168 24.88 -16.67 5.78
CA GLU A 168 25.44 -17.03 7.09
C GLU A 168 25.00 -16.06 8.20
N ASP A 169 24.95 -14.76 7.91
CA ASP A 169 24.62 -13.69 8.86
C ASP A 169 23.15 -13.21 8.78
N SER A 170 22.26 -13.99 8.16
CA SER A 170 20.83 -13.68 8.13
C SER A 170 20.23 -13.71 9.54
N ILE A 171 19.48 -12.66 9.89
CA ILE A 171 18.82 -12.48 11.19
C ILE A 171 17.30 -12.76 11.14
N GLY A 172 16.80 -13.24 10.00
CA GLY A 172 15.41 -13.55 9.74
C GLY A 172 15.23 -14.14 8.34
N LEU A 173 14.20 -14.96 8.12
CA LEU A 173 13.93 -15.55 6.80
C LEU A 173 13.02 -14.64 5.99
N ALA A 174 13.39 -14.42 4.73
CA ALA A 174 12.56 -13.80 3.71
C ALA A 174 12.39 -14.72 2.51
N PHE A 175 11.19 -14.71 1.95
CA PHE A 175 10.83 -15.42 0.73
C PHE A 175 10.11 -14.46 -0.22
N ARG A 176 10.65 -14.26 -1.43
CA ARG A 176 9.94 -13.58 -2.52
C ARG A 176 9.07 -14.61 -3.24
N MET A 177 7.76 -14.44 -3.24
CA MET A 177 6.80 -15.45 -3.70
C MET A 177 6.18 -15.13 -5.07
N ASP A 178 6.07 -16.11 -5.96
CA ASP A 178 5.21 -16.03 -7.14
C ASP A 178 3.74 -15.96 -6.67
N PRO A 179 2.95 -14.95 -7.09
CA PRO A 179 1.56 -14.81 -6.68
C PRO A 179 0.66 -15.98 -7.07
N LYS A 180 1.06 -16.84 -8.02
CA LYS A 180 0.31 -18.05 -8.41
C LYS A 180 0.17 -19.09 -7.29
N VAL A 181 0.93 -18.94 -6.20
CA VAL A 181 0.75 -19.76 -5.00
C VAL A 181 -0.57 -19.50 -4.29
N LEU A 182 -1.23 -18.38 -4.59
CA LEU A 182 -2.50 -17.99 -3.99
C LEU A 182 -3.67 -18.60 -4.76
N ASP A 183 -4.70 -19.01 -4.03
CA ASP A 183 -5.95 -19.44 -4.62
C ASP A 183 -6.64 -18.27 -5.36
N PRO A 184 -6.84 -18.36 -6.69
CA PRO A 184 -7.43 -17.28 -7.48
C PRO A 184 -8.93 -17.07 -7.24
N ASP A 185 -9.62 -18.02 -6.61
CA ASP A 185 -11.03 -17.88 -6.22
C ASP A 185 -11.17 -17.08 -4.91
N ILE A 186 -10.12 -17.09 -4.07
CA ILE A 186 -10.06 -16.33 -2.82
C ILE A 186 -9.43 -14.95 -3.05
N TYR A 187 -8.31 -14.88 -3.77
CA TYR A 187 -7.52 -13.66 -3.96
C TYR A 187 -7.62 -13.15 -5.39
N LYS A 188 -8.53 -12.20 -5.62
CA LYS A 188 -8.76 -11.60 -6.94
C LYS A 188 -8.82 -10.07 -6.90
N PRO A 189 -8.11 -9.37 -7.81
CA PRO A 189 -7.10 -9.91 -8.73
C PRO A 189 -5.88 -10.45 -7.99
N LEU A 190 -5.11 -11.33 -8.63
CA LEU A 190 -3.84 -11.77 -8.07
C LEU A 190 -2.89 -10.56 -7.94
N PRO A 191 -2.10 -10.47 -6.85
CA PRO A 191 -1.10 -9.42 -6.72
C PRO A 191 0.03 -9.65 -7.74
N TYR A 192 0.83 -8.61 -8.00
CA TYR A 192 2.06 -8.75 -8.80
C TYR A 192 3.07 -9.67 -8.11
N GLY A 193 3.10 -9.62 -6.79
CA GLY A 193 3.90 -10.51 -5.97
C GLY A 193 3.90 -10.09 -4.51
N PHE A 194 4.52 -10.91 -3.68
CA PHE A 194 4.64 -10.60 -2.27
C PHE A 194 5.91 -11.19 -1.65
N PHE A 195 6.27 -10.65 -0.49
CA PHE A 195 7.29 -11.20 0.38
C PHE A 195 6.62 -11.83 1.61
N PHE A 196 7.13 -12.98 2.04
CA PHE A 196 6.81 -13.59 3.33
C PHE A 196 8.06 -13.52 4.21
N PHE A 197 7.88 -13.04 5.45
CA PHE A 197 8.93 -12.89 6.45
C PHE A 197 8.62 -13.74 7.67
N TYR A 198 9.64 -14.41 8.19
CA TYR A 198 9.55 -15.21 9.40
C TYR A 198 10.80 -15.06 10.25
N GLY A 199 10.65 -14.88 11.55
CA GLY A 199 11.77 -14.82 12.48
C GLY A 199 11.34 -14.95 13.93
N ARG A 200 12.29 -14.82 14.86
CA ARG A 200 12.00 -14.96 16.30
C ARG A 200 11.01 -13.89 16.77
N GLY A 201 9.81 -14.33 17.12
CA GLY A 201 8.78 -13.45 17.69
C GLY A 201 7.96 -12.67 16.66
N TYR A 202 8.14 -12.89 15.35
CA TYR A 202 7.34 -12.20 14.35
C TYR A 202 7.09 -13.06 13.10
N LYS A 203 6.01 -12.73 12.40
CA LYS A 203 5.80 -13.09 11.00
C LYS A 203 5.26 -11.88 10.24
N GLY A 204 5.50 -11.80 8.95
CA GLY A 204 5.06 -10.64 8.19
C GLY A 204 4.89 -10.92 6.71
N PHE A 205 4.19 -10.02 6.05
CA PHE A 205 3.97 -10.05 4.63
C PHE A 205 4.11 -8.66 4.04
N HIS A 206 4.64 -8.56 2.82
CA HIS A 206 4.55 -7.35 2.01
C HIS A 206 3.95 -7.69 0.65
N VAL A 207 2.74 -7.22 0.35
CA VAL A 207 1.99 -7.52 -0.89
C VAL A 207 1.99 -6.30 -1.79
N ARG A 208 2.23 -6.48 -3.09
CA ARG A 208 2.23 -5.42 -4.12
C ARG A 208 1.46 -5.80 -5.37
N PHE A 209 0.78 -4.83 -5.98
CA PHE A 209 -0.04 -5.00 -7.18
C PHE A 209 0.65 -4.58 -8.49
N GLU A 210 1.82 -3.96 -8.42
CA GLU A 210 2.66 -3.68 -9.59
C GLU A 210 4.14 -3.90 -9.28
N ASP A 211 4.96 -3.86 -10.34
CA ASP A 211 6.40 -3.95 -10.21
C ASP A 211 6.96 -2.79 -9.36
N MET A 212 6.64 -1.58 -9.79
CA MET A 212 6.89 -0.38 -9.02
C MET A 212 5.70 -0.14 -8.11
N SER A 213 5.90 -0.24 -6.81
CA SER A 213 4.80 -0.16 -5.87
C SER A 213 5.20 0.51 -4.57
N ARG A 214 4.19 0.99 -3.87
CA ARG A 214 4.38 1.66 -2.60
C ARG A 214 3.25 1.47 -1.62
N GLY A 215 3.61 1.53 -0.35
CA GLY A 215 2.65 1.70 0.72
C GLY A 215 3.14 1.38 2.12
N GLY A 216 2.21 1.52 3.04
CA GLY A 216 2.51 1.59 4.47
C GLY A 216 3.03 0.27 5.04
N LEU A 217 4.01 0.32 5.93
CA LEU A 217 4.44 -0.78 6.78
C LEU A 217 3.80 -0.65 8.17
N ARG A 218 2.91 -1.58 8.49
CA ARG A 218 2.11 -1.64 9.72
C ARG A 218 2.69 -2.65 10.70
N ILE A 219 2.68 -2.30 11.99
CA ILE A 219 3.09 -3.21 13.07
C ILE A 219 1.86 -3.57 13.91
N VAL A 220 1.50 -4.85 13.94
CA VAL A 220 0.40 -5.39 14.74
C VAL A 220 0.97 -5.99 16.01
N ARG A 221 0.71 -5.31 17.14
CA ARG A 221 1.12 -5.75 18.47
C ARG A 221 0.02 -6.59 19.10
N THR A 222 0.37 -7.78 19.56
CA THR A 222 -0.57 -8.66 20.25
C THR A 222 -0.37 -8.55 21.76
N ARG A 223 -1.43 -8.81 22.53
CA ARG A 223 -1.45 -8.63 24.00
C ARG A 223 -1.29 -9.95 24.73
N ASP A 224 -1.73 -11.03 24.10
CA ASP A 224 -1.67 -12.41 24.57
C ASP A 224 -1.64 -13.35 23.36
N MET A 225 -1.42 -14.64 23.60
CA MET A 225 -1.32 -15.65 22.55
C MET A 225 -2.65 -15.90 21.84
N GLU A 226 -3.79 -15.74 22.52
CA GLU A 226 -5.12 -15.89 21.90
C GLU A 226 -5.35 -14.81 20.83
N HIS A 227 -5.01 -13.56 21.15
CA HIS A 227 -5.03 -12.47 20.18
C HIS A 227 -4.04 -12.72 19.02
N TYR A 228 -2.85 -13.25 19.32
CA TYR A 228 -1.89 -13.63 18.27
C TYR A 228 -2.45 -14.69 17.33
N ASP A 229 -3.06 -15.76 17.85
CA ASP A 229 -3.61 -16.84 17.03
C ASP A 229 -4.77 -16.35 16.14
N PHE A 230 -5.60 -15.44 16.66
CA PHE A 230 -6.68 -14.81 15.87
C PHE A 230 -6.15 -13.93 14.73
N GLU A 231 -5.17 -13.07 14.99
CA GLU A 231 -4.56 -12.23 13.95
C GLU A 231 -3.68 -13.03 12.97
N SER A 232 -3.08 -14.12 13.45
CA SER A 232 -2.21 -15.02 12.70
C SER A 232 -2.90 -15.62 11.47
N VAL A 233 -4.21 -15.89 11.51
CA VAL A 233 -4.94 -16.43 10.34
C VAL A 233 -5.48 -15.33 9.42
N ARG A 234 -5.48 -14.06 9.84
CA ARG A 234 -6.07 -12.93 9.09
C ARG A 234 -5.05 -11.98 8.48
N VAL A 235 -3.78 -12.01 8.94
CA VAL A 235 -2.77 -11.02 8.54
C VAL A 235 -2.56 -10.94 7.02
N PHE A 236 -2.59 -12.06 6.29
CA PHE A 236 -2.46 -12.01 4.83
C PHE A 236 -3.68 -11.35 4.15
N ASP A 237 -4.88 -11.53 4.70
CA ASP A 237 -6.09 -10.91 4.14
C ASP A 237 -6.11 -9.42 4.34
N GLU A 238 -5.69 -8.99 5.52
CA GLU A 238 -5.59 -7.57 5.84
C GLU A 238 -4.55 -6.90 4.94
N VAL A 239 -3.34 -7.45 4.82
CA VAL A 239 -2.30 -6.86 3.95
C VAL A 239 -2.75 -6.86 2.49
N PHE A 240 -3.40 -7.92 2.00
CA PHE A 240 -3.93 -7.97 0.63
C PHE A 240 -4.99 -6.89 0.40
N ALA A 241 -5.98 -6.79 1.30
CA ALA A 241 -7.08 -5.82 1.19
C ALA A 241 -6.57 -4.38 1.26
N LEU A 242 -5.60 -4.10 2.14
CA LEU A 242 -4.97 -2.78 2.25
C LEU A 242 -4.12 -2.44 1.02
N SER A 243 -3.33 -3.39 0.50
CA SER A 243 -2.57 -3.21 -0.74
C SER A 243 -3.49 -2.94 -1.93
N TRP A 244 -4.62 -3.63 -2.02
CA TRP A 244 -5.59 -3.44 -3.10
C TRP A 244 -6.30 -2.09 -3.00
N ALA A 245 -6.73 -1.71 -1.79
CA ALA A 245 -7.30 -0.39 -1.54
C ALA A 245 -6.30 0.73 -1.89
N GLN A 246 -5.01 0.51 -1.63
CA GLN A 246 -3.95 1.43 -2.02
C GLN A 246 -3.75 1.47 -3.54
N HIS A 247 -3.84 0.34 -4.24
CA HIS A 247 -3.72 0.31 -5.71
C HIS A 247 -4.85 1.10 -6.40
N LEU A 248 -6.07 1.05 -5.86
CA LEU A 248 -7.19 1.86 -6.35
C LEU A 248 -7.02 3.37 -6.08
N LYS A 249 -6.24 3.76 -5.07
CA LYS A 249 -5.93 5.17 -4.78
C LYS A 249 -4.84 5.73 -5.68
N ASN A 250 -3.92 4.87 -6.12
CA ASN A 250 -2.72 5.28 -6.82
C ASN A 250 -2.91 5.58 -8.32
N LYS A 251 -4.15 5.63 -8.83
CA LYS A 251 -4.47 5.90 -10.24
C LYS A 251 -3.87 7.18 -10.84
N ASP A 252 -3.43 8.12 -10.01
CA ASP A 252 -2.82 9.40 -10.44
C ASP A 252 -1.29 9.40 -10.40
N ILE A 253 -0.66 8.34 -9.91
CA ILE A 253 0.77 8.26 -9.65
C ILE A 253 1.39 6.99 -10.28
N PRO A 254 2.70 7.00 -10.60
CA PRO A 254 3.33 5.89 -11.32
C PRO A 254 3.47 4.60 -10.53
N GLU A 255 3.31 4.62 -9.21
CA GLU A 255 3.49 3.43 -8.37
C GLU A 255 2.16 2.71 -8.09
N GLY A 256 2.10 1.41 -8.35
CA GLY A 256 0.98 0.58 -7.89
C GLY A 256 0.90 0.47 -6.36
N GLY A 257 -0.20 -0.09 -5.85
CA GLY A 257 -0.40 -0.23 -4.41
C GLY A 257 0.39 -1.37 -3.80
N SER A 258 1.01 -1.12 -2.64
CA SER A 258 1.55 -2.15 -1.76
C SER A 258 1.22 -1.89 -0.30
N LYS A 259 1.52 -2.86 0.56
CA LYS A 259 1.38 -2.78 2.01
C LYS A 259 2.28 -3.83 2.64
N GLY A 260 2.86 -3.50 3.78
CA GLY A 260 3.53 -4.44 4.67
C GLY A 260 2.79 -4.57 6.00
N ILE A 261 2.69 -5.77 6.54
CA ILE A 261 2.25 -6.00 7.93
C ILE A 261 3.26 -6.91 8.64
N ILE A 262 3.68 -6.49 9.84
CA ILE A 262 4.48 -7.29 10.76
C ILE A 262 3.60 -7.63 11.97
N LEU A 263 3.28 -8.91 12.13
CA LEU A 263 2.55 -9.43 13.28
C LEU A 263 3.55 -9.90 14.34
N LEU A 264 3.46 -9.33 15.54
CA LEU A 264 4.36 -9.60 16.65
C LEU A 264 3.71 -10.54 17.66
N HIS A 265 4.49 -11.50 18.17
CA HIS A 265 4.15 -12.21 19.40
C HIS A 265 4.05 -11.22 20.58
N PRO A 266 3.31 -11.55 21.65
CA PRO A 266 3.08 -10.63 22.77
C PRO A 266 4.36 -10.13 23.45
N ASN A 267 5.40 -10.96 23.45
CA ASN A 267 6.69 -10.67 24.09
C ASN A 267 7.77 -10.22 23.10
N ALA A 268 7.42 -9.94 21.85
CA ALA A 268 8.39 -9.54 20.83
C ALA A 268 8.65 -8.03 20.88
N GLU A 269 9.93 -7.67 20.75
CA GLU A 269 10.36 -6.27 20.67
C GLU A 269 10.07 -5.71 19.28
N VAL A 270 9.40 -4.55 19.24
CA VAL A 270 9.01 -3.90 17.99
C VAL A 270 10.22 -3.56 17.14
N GLN A 271 11.22 -2.90 17.73
CA GLN A 271 12.42 -2.47 17.02
C GLN A 271 13.16 -3.67 16.41
N GLN A 272 13.50 -4.67 17.23
CA GLN A 272 14.20 -5.87 16.77
C GLN A 272 13.45 -6.56 15.61
N SER A 273 12.13 -6.65 15.68
CA SER A 273 11.32 -7.29 14.65
C SER A 273 11.31 -6.50 13.33
N VAL A 274 11.25 -5.17 13.41
CA VAL A 274 11.38 -4.28 12.24
C VAL A 274 12.78 -4.41 11.64
N GLU A 275 13.82 -4.40 12.46
CA GLU A 275 15.20 -4.57 12.01
C GLU A 275 15.37 -5.88 11.24
N CYS A 276 14.89 -7.00 11.80
CA CYS A 276 14.93 -8.30 11.14
C CYS A 276 14.15 -8.34 9.82
N VAL A 277 12.93 -7.77 9.76
CA VAL A 277 12.13 -7.75 8.52
C VAL A 277 12.83 -6.93 7.44
N ILE A 278 13.36 -5.76 7.79
CA ILE A 278 13.97 -4.83 6.83
C ILE A 278 15.31 -5.39 6.33
N ASP A 279 16.16 -5.94 7.20
CA ASP A 279 17.39 -6.59 6.77
C ASP A 279 17.11 -7.80 5.87
N SER A 280 16.15 -8.65 6.25
CA SER A 280 15.79 -9.83 5.44
C SER A 280 15.18 -9.44 4.09
N MET A 281 14.46 -8.32 4.02
CA MET A 281 13.99 -7.75 2.76
C MET A 281 15.16 -7.23 1.92
N LEU A 282 16.07 -6.46 2.52
CA LEU A 282 17.23 -5.90 1.84
C LEU A 282 18.16 -6.99 1.30
N ASP A 283 18.33 -8.11 2.00
CA ASP A 283 19.07 -9.29 1.51
C ASP A 283 18.60 -9.73 0.11
N LEU A 284 17.31 -9.57 -0.21
CA LEU A 284 16.71 -9.96 -1.49
C LEU A 284 16.65 -8.84 -2.54
N LEU A 285 17.10 -7.64 -2.20
CA LEU A 285 16.98 -6.43 -3.02
C LEU A 285 18.33 -5.77 -3.36
N VAL A 286 19.33 -5.89 -2.48
CA VAL A 286 20.58 -5.13 -2.62
C VAL A 286 21.63 -5.90 -3.45
N PRO A 287 22.30 -5.22 -4.40
CA PRO A 287 23.46 -5.79 -5.10
C PRO A 287 24.60 -6.17 -4.15
N TYR A 288 25.42 -7.13 -4.57
CA TYR A 288 26.63 -7.55 -3.86
C TYR A 288 27.86 -7.41 -4.76
N GLY A 289 28.63 -6.33 -4.57
CA GLY A 289 29.70 -5.97 -5.49
C GLY A 289 29.15 -5.77 -6.91
N ASP A 290 29.71 -6.48 -7.88
CA ASP A 290 29.26 -6.46 -9.28
C ASP A 290 28.08 -7.43 -9.57
N HIS A 291 27.62 -8.19 -8.57
CA HIS A 291 26.51 -9.11 -8.71
C HIS A 291 25.16 -8.45 -8.38
N PRO A 292 24.08 -8.76 -9.11
CA PRO A 292 22.74 -8.23 -8.82
C PRO A 292 22.23 -8.56 -7.40
N LEU A 293 22.70 -9.67 -6.81
CA LEU A 293 22.41 -10.12 -5.46
C LEU A 293 23.63 -10.90 -4.90
N HIS A 294 23.61 -11.21 -3.61
CA HIS A 294 24.63 -12.04 -2.97
C HIS A 294 24.76 -13.42 -3.66
N PRO A 295 25.98 -13.96 -3.91
CA PRO A 295 26.19 -15.22 -4.63
C PRO A 295 25.49 -16.45 -4.02
N ASN A 296 25.24 -16.43 -2.71
CA ASN A 296 24.48 -17.47 -2.03
C ASN A 296 22.95 -17.38 -2.23
N ILE A 297 22.44 -16.42 -2.99
CA ILE A 297 21.02 -16.29 -3.32
C ILE A 297 20.80 -16.74 -4.77
N VAL A 298 20.02 -17.79 -4.95
CA VAL A 298 19.54 -18.21 -6.29
C VAL A 298 18.33 -17.35 -6.65
N ASP A 299 18.44 -16.59 -7.74
CA ASP A 299 17.40 -15.68 -8.22
C ASP A 299 16.64 -16.28 -9.42
N HIS A 300 15.44 -16.81 -9.16
CA HIS A 300 14.53 -17.26 -10.21
C HIS A 300 13.63 -16.14 -10.77
N TYR A 301 13.67 -14.94 -10.18
CA TYR A 301 12.93 -13.78 -10.65
C TYR A 301 13.69 -13.02 -11.76
N GLY A 302 15.01 -12.86 -11.59
CA GLY A 302 15.92 -12.41 -12.64
C GLY A 302 15.78 -10.95 -13.06
N LYS A 303 15.14 -10.11 -12.24
CA LYS A 303 14.96 -8.67 -12.48
C LYS A 303 15.20 -7.86 -11.20
N PRO A 304 15.72 -6.63 -11.28
CA PRO A 304 15.78 -5.72 -10.13
C PRO A 304 14.39 -5.43 -9.59
N GLU A 305 14.27 -5.27 -8.28
CA GLU A 305 13.02 -4.87 -7.62
C GLU A 305 13.25 -3.60 -6.80
N TYR A 306 12.36 -2.63 -6.95
CA TYR A 306 12.37 -1.40 -6.17
C TYR A 306 11.14 -1.37 -5.27
N ILE A 307 11.38 -1.20 -3.96
CA ILE A 307 10.35 -1.07 -2.93
C ILE A 307 10.40 0.35 -2.36
N TYR A 308 9.22 0.93 -2.19
CA TYR A 308 9.01 2.22 -1.55
C TYR A 308 8.00 2.06 -0.40
N LEU A 309 8.50 2.03 0.83
CA LEU A 309 7.68 1.91 2.03
C LEU A 309 7.16 3.28 2.47
N GLY A 310 6.06 3.29 3.23
CA GLY A 310 5.60 4.45 3.98
C GLY A 310 5.25 4.05 5.42
N PRO A 311 5.04 5.02 6.33
CA PRO A 311 4.58 4.70 7.67
C PRO A 311 3.10 4.29 7.70
N ASP A 312 2.74 3.47 8.69
CA ASP A 312 1.37 3.16 9.09
C ASP A 312 1.34 2.92 10.62
N GLU A 313 0.22 2.44 11.17
CA GLU A 313 0.01 2.17 12.59
C GLU A 313 1.23 1.55 13.27
N ASN A 314 1.59 2.15 14.42
CA ASN A 314 2.73 1.80 15.27
C ASN A 314 4.13 2.02 14.64
N MET A 315 4.24 2.67 13.48
CA MET A 315 5.52 3.12 12.92
C MET A 315 5.91 4.49 13.51
N ARG A 316 6.97 4.51 14.33
CA ARG A 316 7.49 5.73 14.97
C ARG A 316 8.57 6.40 14.11
N ASP A 317 8.78 7.71 14.30
CA ASP A 317 9.78 8.49 13.55
C ASP A 317 11.21 7.92 13.68
N ASP A 318 11.61 7.42 14.85
CA ASP A 318 12.93 6.80 15.07
C ASP A 318 13.14 5.53 14.23
N LEU A 319 12.07 4.76 13.98
CA LEU A 319 12.13 3.59 13.11
C LEU A 319 12.18 3.98 11.64
N ILE A 320 11.49 5.06 11.25
CA ILE A 320 11.53 5.59 9.88
C ILE A 320 12.96 6.01 9.53
N GLU A 321 13.61 6.76 10.42
CA GLU A 321 15.00 7.18 10.25
C GLU A 321 15.95 5.98 10.18
N TRP A 322 15.79 5.01 11.09
CA TRP A 322 16.60 3.79 11.09
C TRP A 322 16.47 2.99 9.79
N ILE A 323 15.25 2.82 9.24
CA ILE A 323 15.02 2.08 7.99
C ILE A 323 15.81 2.70 6.83
N ILE A 324 15.85 4.03 6.77
CA ILE A 324 16.54 4.77 5.70
C ILE A 324 18.05 4.66 5.87
N ASP A 325 18.54 4.88 7.09
CA ASP A 325 19.97 4.76 7.38
C ASP A 325 20.46 3.33 7.14
N ARG A 326 19.65 2.33 7.47
CA ARG A 326 19.94 0.93 7.15
C ARG A 326 19.97 0.68 5.65
N ALA A 327 19.02 1.23 4.88
CA ALA A 327 19.04 1.13 3.42
C ALA A 327 20.30 1.79 2.82
N LYS A 328 20.77 2.91 3.38
CA LYS A 328 22.04 3.56 3.00
C LYS A 328 23.24 2.65 3.29
N GLU A 329 23.31 2.12 4.52
CA GLU A 329 24.38 1.21 4.96
C GLU A 329 24.45 -0.06 4.11
N ARG A 330 23.30 -0.62 3.76
CA ARG A 330 23.17 -1.82 2.92
C ARG A 330 23.30 -1.53 1.42
N HIS A 331 23.62 -0.29 1.03
CA HIS A 331 23.81 0.13 -0.36
C HIS A 331 22.59 -0.12 -1.27
N TYR A 332 21.37 0.00 -0.72
CA TYR A 332 20.18 0.03 -1.56
C TYR A 332 20.25 1.20 -2.54
N LYS A 333 19.86 0.98 -3.80
CA LYS A 333 20.10 1.93 -4.90
C LYS A 333 19.51 3.33 -4.65
N TYR A 334 18.34 3.39 -4.02
CA TYR A 334 17.61 4.62 -3.74
C TYR A 334 17.23 4.68 -2.26
N PRO A 335 18.21 4.80 -1.35
CA PRO A 335 17.97 4.57 0.07
C PRO A 335 17.04 5.63 0.66
N ASN A 336 17.15 6.88 0.19
CA ASN A 336 16.27 7.97 0.57
C ASN A 336 14.83 7.81 0.06
N ALA A 337 14.59 6.99 -0.98
CA ALA A 337 13.25 6.68 -1.46
C ALA A 337 12.68 5.40 -0.83
N PHE A 338 13.50 4.62 -0.11
CA PHE A 338 13.09 3.32 0.43
C PHE A 338 11.97 3.45 1.47
N MET A 339 11.91 4.57 2.20
CA MET A 339 10.83 4.92 3.12
C MET A 339 10.49 6.41 2.99
N SER A 340 9.20 6.73 2.84
CA SER A 340 8.71 8.12 2.72
C SER A 340 8.32 8.75 4.06
N SER A 341 7.90 10.02 4.01
CA SER A 341 7.36 10.79 5.15
C SER A 341 8.41 11.09 6.22
N LYS A 342 9.66 11.30 5.80
CA LYS A 342 10.77 11.69 6.68
C LYS A 342 10.46 12.98 7.44
N PRO A 343 10.66 13.03 8.79
CA PRO A 343 10.45 14.24 9.57
C PRO A 343 11.28 15.44 9.09
N GLY A 344 12.58 15.21 8.78
CA GLY A 344 13.52 16.25 8.35
C GLY A 344 13.52 16.51 6.85
N VAL A 345 14.02 15.56 6.06
CA VAL A 345 14.31 15.70 4.61
C VAL A 345 13.18 15.16 3.72
N GLY A 346 11.94 15.17 4.23
CA GLY A 346 10.75 14.74 3.48
C GLY A 346 9.58 15.71 3.64
N ILE A 347 8.42 15.29 3.15
CA ILE A 347 7.17 16.04 3.28
C ILE A 347 6.38 15.41 4.43
N ASN A 348 6.41 16.06 5.60
CA ASN A 348 5.67 15.58 6.75
C ASN A 348 4.16 15.79 6.52
N HIS A 349 3.42 14.69 6.34
CA HIS A 349 2.00 14.73 6.00
C HIS A 349 1.15 15.49 7.03
N LYS A 350 1.45 15.32 8.33
CA LYS A 350 0.75 15.99 9.43
C LYS A 350 1.01 17.49 9.47
N LYS A 351 2.26 17.90 9.24
CA LYS A 351 2.65 19.32 9.20
C LYS A 351 1.91 20.08 8.10
N TYR A 352 1.79 19.48 6.92
CA TYR A 352 1.23 20.13 5.74
C TYR A 352 -0.27 19.83 5.50
N GLY A 353 -0.85 18.91 6.27
CA GLY A 353 -2.26 18.52 6.16
C GLY A 353 -2.62 17.93 4.79
N VAL A 354 -1.70 17.21 4.16
CA VAL A 354 -1.78 16.84 2.73
C VAL A 354 -3.04 16.05 2.39
N THR A 355 -3.48 15.15 3.28
CA THR A 355 -4.71 14.38 3.09
C THR A 355 -5.94 15.28 3.20
N SER A 356 -5.96 16.19 4.18
CA SER A 356 -7.07 17.11 4.42
C SER A 356 -7.21 18.16 3.31
N GLN A 357 -6.11 18.61 2.69
CA GLN A 357 -6.16 19.45 1.49
C GLN A 357 -6.98 18.79 0.37
N GLY A 358 -6.81 17.47 0.17
CA GLY A 358 -7.60 16.70 -0.79
C GLY A 358 -9.05 16.52 -0.36
N VAL A 359 -9.30 16.15 0.91
CA VAL A 359 -10.67 16.02 1.46
C VAL A 359 -11.46 17.32 1.29
N ASN A 360 -10.84 18.46 1.57
CA ASN A 360 -11.49 19.76 1.46
C ASN A 360 -11.90 20.12 0.02
N VAL A 361 -11.17 19.65 -1.01
CA VAL A 361 -11.60 19.82 -2.42
C VAL A 361 -12.91 19.07 -2.67
N TYR A 362 -13.05 17.85 -2.14
CA TYR A 362 -14.31 17.10 -2.23
C TYR A 362 -15.42 17.72 -1.38
N VAL A 363 -15.10 18.33 -0.24
CA VAL A 363 -16.06 19.12 0.56
C VAL A 363 -16.63 20.26 -0.28
N GLU A 364 -15.78 21.08 -0.90
CA GLU A 364 -16.21 22.20 -1.74
C GLU A 364 -17.09 21.73 -2.90
N ASN A 365 -16.62 20.76 -3.68
CA ASN A 365 -17.34 20.29 -4.86
C ASN A 365 -18.67 19.62 -4.48
N THR A 366 -18.72 18.92 -3.36
CA THR A 366 -19.96 18.32 -2.85
C THR A 366 -20.96 19.38 -2.41
N LEU A 367 -20.53 20.43 -1.73
CA LEU A 367 -21.41 21.55 -1.35
C LEU A 367 -21.93 22.28 -2.59
N ARG A 368 -21.05 22.56 -3.57
CA ARG A 368 -21.46 23.14 -4.87
C ARG A 368 -22.45 22.26 -5.62
N TYR A 369 -22.26 20.93 -5.59
CA TYR A 369 -23.21 19.98 -6.15
C TYR A 369 -24.59 20.07 -5.46
N LEU A 370 -24.58 20.19 -4.13
CA LEU A 370 -25.77 20.42 -3.29
C LEU A 370 -26.34 21.84 -3.42
N LYS A 371 -25.79 22.68 -4.29
CA LYS A 371 -26.20 24.07 -4.52
C LYS A 371 -26.02 24.97 -3.30
N ILE A 372 -24.99 24.69 -2.51
CA ILE A 372 -24.55 25.52 -1.38
C ILE A 372 -23.21 26.13 -1.77
N ASP A 373 -23.11 27.46 -1.74
CA ASP A 373 -21.82 28.14 -1.85
C ASP A 373 -21.13 28.15 -0.47
N PRO A 374 -20.05 27.36 -0.25
CA PRO A 374 -19.43 27.27 1.07
C PRO A 374 -18.72 28.56 1.53
N TYR A 375 -18.48 29.51 0.62
CA TYR A 375 -17.85 30.79 0.94
C TYR A 375 -18.88 31.81 1.45
N GLU A 376 -20.11 31.75 0.95
CA GLU A 376 -21.15 32.74 1.20
C GLU A 376 -22.31 32.21 2.03
N GLU A 377 -22.52 30.91 2.12
CA GLU A 377 -23.65 30.29 2.81
C GLU A 377 -23.23 29.51 4.06
N GLU A 378 -24.15 29.39 5.01
CA GLU A 378 -23.95 28.56 6.19
C GLU A 378 -24.14 27.08 5.84
N PHE A 379 -23.22 26.24 6.30
CA PHE A 379 -23.38 24.78 6.26
C PHE A 379 -22.87 24.15 7.55
N THR A 380 -23.28 22.90 7.78
CA THR A 380 -23.04 22.18 9.04
C THR A 380 -22.26 20.90 8.81
N VAL A 381 -21.33 20.62 9.72
CA VAL A 381 -20.42 19.46 9.65
C VAL A 381 -20.51 18.69 10.96
N ARG A 382 -20.52 17.37 10.86
CA ARG A 382 -20.15 16.47 11.96
C ARG A 382 -18.95 15.63 11.56
N MET A 383 -18.08 15.30 12.51
CA MET A 383 -16.78 14.68 12.23
C MET A 383 -16.45 13.54 13.20
N VAL A 384 -15.82 12.48 12.68
CA VAL A 384 -15.09 11.50 13.50
C VAL A 384 -13.60 11.68 13.26
N GLY A 385 -12.81 11.59 14.33
CA GLY A 385 -11.43 12.05 14.40
C GLY A 385 -11.37 13.40 15.11
N GLY A 386 -10.41 13.52 16.03
CA GLY A 386 -10.31 14.65 16.96
C GLY A 386 -9.43 15.78 16.44
N PRO A 387 -9.40 16.92 17.16
CA PRO A 387 -8.50 18.04 16.87
C PRO A 387 -7.01 17.64 16.88
N ASP A 388 -6.64 16.60 17.62
CA ASP A 388 -5.31 16.00 17.73
C ASP A 388 -4.91 15.09 16.55
N GLY A 389 -5.90 14.63 15.78
CA GLY A 389 -5.72 13.73 14.66
C GLY A 389 -5.02 14.37 13.46
N ASP A 390 -4.30 13.57 12.68
CA ASP A 390 -3.63 14.03 11.46
C ASP A 390 -4.63 14.57 10.42
N VAL A 391 -5.59 13.75 9.99
CA VAL A 391 -6.56 14.16 8.97
C VAL A 391 -7.62 15.09 9.57
N ALA A 392 -8.24 14.69 10.69
CA ALA A 392 -9.32 15.46 11.31
C ALA A 392 -8.86 16.82 11.83
N GLY A 393 -7.74 16.88 12.56
CA GLY A 393 -7.20 18.14 13.08
C GLY A 393 -6.84 19.14 11.98
N ASN A 394 -6.21 18.67 10.90
CA ASN A 394 -5.91 19.52 9.75
C ASN A 394 -7.17 19.92 8.96
N GLU A 395 -8.14 19.02 8.82
CA GLU A 395 -9.42 19.33 8.16
C GLU A 395 -10.20 20.39 8.95
N LEU A 396 -10.24 20.29 10.28
CA LEU A 396 -10.85 21.32 11.14
C LEU A 396 -10.17 22.68 10.94
N LYS A 397 -8.84 22.73 10.88
CA LYS A 397 -8.09 23.96 10.60
C LYS A 397 -8.43 24.53 9.22
N ILE A 398 -8.48 23.70 8.19
CA ILE A 398 -8.80 24.11 6.82
C ILE A 398 -10.24 24.61 6.75
N LEU A 399 -11.23 23.86 7.25
CA LEU A 399 -12.63 24.26 7.26
C LEU A 399 -12.85 25.61 7.95
N ILE A 400 -12.28 25.78 9.15
CA ILE A 400 -12.44 27.02 9.94
C ILE A 400 -11.77 28.21 9.25
N LYS A 401 -10.60 28.01 8.64
CA LYS A 401 -9.85 29.07 7.95
C LYS A 401 -10.49 29.47 6.61
N THR A 402 -10.97 28.49 5.85
CA THR A 402 -11.46 28.68 4.48
C THR A 402 -12.92 29.10 4.44
N TYR A 403 -13.75 28.61 5.36
CA TYR A 403 -15.20 28.82 5.34
C TYR A 403 -15.70 29.54 6.60
N PRO A 404 -15.80 30.88 6.60
CA PRO A 404 -16.17 31.66 7.78
C PRO A 404 -17.52 31.28 8.40
N LYS A 405 -18.47 30.78 7.60
CA LYS A 405 -19.84 30.43 8.01
C LYS A 405 -20.03 28.94 8.33
N VAL A 406 -18.98 28.10 8.29
CA VAL A 406 -19.11 26.69 8.70
C VAL A 406 -19.54 26.55 10.16
N LYS A 407 -20.43 25.61 10.47
CA LYS A 407 -20.78 25.21 11.84
C LYS A 407 -20.40 23.76 12.08
N ILE A 408 -19.47 23.52 13.00
CA ILE A 408 -19.05 22.18 13.40
C ILE A 408 -19.93 21.76 14.57
N LEU A 409 -20.89 20.88 14.32
CA LEU A 409 -21.93 20.50 15.30
C LEU A 409 -21.44 19.45 16.28
N ALA A 410 -20.69 18.45 15.78
CA ALA A 410 -20.26 17.31 16.57
C ALA A 410 -18.86 16.85 16.14
N ILE A 411 -18.04 16.50 17.12
CA ILE A 411 -16.73 15.88 16.93
C ILE A 411 -16.62 14.73 17.93
N SER A 412 -16.15 13.58 17.47
CA SER A 412 -15.78 12.45 18.34
C SER A 412 -14.42 11.89 17.98
N ASP A 413 -13.69 11.40 18.98
CA ASP A 413 -12.41 10.74 18.80
C ASP A 413 -12.24 9.55 19.77
N GLY A 414 -11.01 9.09 19.95
CA GLY A 414 -10.72 7.95 20.82
C GLY A 414 -10.97 8.22 22.31
N GLU A 415 -10.85 9.47 22.75
CA GLU A 415 -10.93 9.84 24.16
C GLU A 415 -12.24 10.53 24.54
N GLY A 416 -13.06 10.96 23.57
CA GLY A 416 -14.34 11.59 23.91
C GLY A 416 -15.19 12.05 22.73
N ALA A 417 -16.22 12.83 23.06
CA ALA A 417 -17.11 13.47 22.10
C ALA A 417 -17.63 14.81 22.60
N ALA A 418 -17.84 15.75 21.68
CA ALA A 418 -18.49 17.03 21.93
C ALA A 418 -19.61 17.29 20.91
N TYR A 419 -20.69 17.93 21.36
CA TYR A 419 -21.83 18.29 20.52
C TYR A 419 -22.42 19.64 20.96
N ASP A 420 -22.73 20.49 19.98
CA ASP A 420 -23.53 21.69 20.17
C ASP A 420 -24.37 21.96 18.90
N PRO A 421 -25.72 22.00 18.98
CA PRO A 421 -26.59 22.25 17.83
C PRO A 421 -26.42 23.64 17.19
N LEU A 422 -25.88 24.63 17.91
CA LEU A 422 -25.55 25.95 17.35
C LEU A 422 -24.13 26.00 16.77
N GLY A 423 -23.36 24.91 16.90
CA GLY A 423 -21.98 24.80 16.50
C GLY A 423 -21.00 25.06 17.64
N LEU A 424 -20.06 24.13 17.79
CA LEU A 424 -18.93 24.20 18.71
C LEU A 424 -18.08 25.47 18.45
N ASP A 425 -17.47 26.00 19.50
CA ASP A 425 -16.63 27.19 19.42
C ASP A 425 -15.37 26.91 18.57
N LYS A 426 -15.24 27.65 17.46
CA LYS A 426 -14.14 27.47 16.50
C LYS A 426 -12.77 27.78 17.12
N GLY A 427 -12.70 28.82 17.97
CA GLY A 427 -11.45 29.20 18.63
C GLY A 427 -10.96 28.10 19.57
N GLU A 428 -11.89 27.48 20.31
CA GLU A 428 -11.58 26.35 21.18
C GLU A 428 -11.14 25.10 20.40
N ILE A 429 -11.78 24.81 19.25
CA ILE A 429 -11.34 23.71 18.36
C ILE A 429 -9.91 23.96 17.88
N LEU A 430 -9.60 25.17 17.42
CA LEU A 430 -8.25 25.52 16.96
C LEU A 430 -7.21 25.41 18.09
N ARG A 431 -7.55 25.87 19.30
CA ARG A 431 -6.68 25.73 20.49
C ARG A 431 -6.34 24.26 20.74
N LEU A 432 -7.32 23.36 20.71
CA LEU A 432 -7.11 21.93 20.88
C LEU A 432 -6.22 21.35 19.77
N ALA A 433 -6.47 21.75 18.52
CA ALA A 433 -5.72 21.26 17.36
C ALA A 433 -4.28 21.78 17.28
N GLU A 434 -3.98 22.95 17.86
CA GLU A 434 -2.62 23.47 18.03
C GLU A 434 -1.90 22.79 19.19
N ALA A 435 -2.60 22.54 20.30
CA ALA A 435 -2.08 21.83 21.46
C ALA A 435 -2.01 20.31 21.28
N SER A 436 -2.48 19.77 20.15
CA SER A 436 -2.61 18.32 19.89
C SER A 436 -3.39 17.59 21.00
N LEU A 437 -4.52 18.16 21.41
CA LEU A 437 -5.40 17.61 22.44
C LEU A 437 -6.69 17.04 21.85
N SER A 438 -7.15 15.92 22.40
CA SER A 438 -8.47 15.34 22.09
C SER A 438 -9.61 16.33 22.34
N ILE A 439 -10.73 16.11 21.64
CA ILE A 439 -12.00 16.79 21.88
C ILE A 439 -12.53 16.64 23.32
N ALA A 440 -12.10 15.60 24.04
CA ALA A 440 -12.41 15.41 25.45
C ALA A 440 -12.00 16.60 26.34
N HIS A 441 -10.99 17.36 25.89
CA HIS A 441 -10.48 18.54 26.59
C HIS A 441 -11.18 19.86 26.21
N PHE A 442 -12.28 19.82 25.45
CA PHE A 442 -13.05 21.00 25.07
C PHE A 442 -13.62 21.72 26.30
N ASP A 443 -13.40 23.04 26.41
CA ASP A 443 -13.94 23.85 27.50
C ASP A 443 -15.47 23.89 27.47
N LYS A 444 -16.11 23.18 28.41
CA LYS A 444 -17.57 23.11 28.56
C LYS A 444 -18.23 24.50 28.69
N LYS A 445 -17.52 25.53 29.15
CA LYS A 445 -18.04 26.90 29.25
C LYS A 445 -18.28 27.56 27.89
N LYS A 446 -17.71 26.99 26.82
CA LYS A 446 -17.86 27.47 25.43
C LYS A 446 -19.08 26.86 24.72
N LEU A 447 -19.76 25.90 25.35
CA LEU A 447 -21.04 25.39 24.86
C LEU A 447 -22.13 26.46 25.02
N LYS A 448 -22.98 26.59 24.01
CA LYS A 448 -23.97 27.67 23.89
C LYS A 448 -25.39 27.18 24.10
N SER A 449 -25.65 25.92 23.78
CA SER A 449 -27.02 25.40 23.66
C SER A 449 -27.44 24.50 24.81
N PRO A 450 -28.74 24.51 25.19
CA PRO A 450 -29.32 23.45 26.00
C PRO A 450 -29.13 22.07 25.35
N GLY A 451 -28.68 21.08 26.11
CA GLY A 451 -28.40 19.73 25.61
C GLY A 451 -27.04 19.57 24.90
N ALA A 452 -26.26 20.64 24.77
CA ALA A 452 -24.86 20.54 24.35
C ALA A 452 -24.02 19.83 25.42
N TYR A 453 -23.02 19.06 25.00
CA TYR A 453 -22.20 18.27 25.92
C TYR A 453 -20.75 18.11 25.46
N VAL A 454 -19.90 17.79 26.43
CA VAL A 454 -18.57 17.19 26.24
C VAL A 454 -18.46 16.01 27.19
N VAL A 455 -18.12 14.85 26.66
CA VAL A 455 -17.99 13.59 27.39
C VAL A 455 -16.64 12.93 27.12
N THR A 456 -16.07 12.30 28.14
CA THR A 456 -14.86 11.49 28.07
C THR A 456 -15.22 10.02 27.83
N ALA A 457 -14.34 9.26 27.18
CA ALA A 457 -14.51 7.84 26.83
C ALA A 457 -13.74 6.90 27.79
N ASP A 458 -13.39 7.40 28.97
CA ASP A 458 -12.76 6.66 30.07
C ASP A 458 -13.75 5.71 30.77
N THR A 459 -15.03 6.09 30.83
CA THR A 459 -16.13 5.28 31.39
C THR A 459 -16.89 4.48 30.31
N PRO A 460 -17.53 3.34 30.67
CA PRO A 460 -18.42 2.62 29.76
C PRO A 460 -19.56 3.49 29.20
N GLU A 461 -20.16 4.32 30.05
CA GLU A 461 -21.24 5.24 29.67
C GLU A 461 -20.73 6.32 28.70
N GLY A 462 -19.55 6.86 28.97
CA GLY A 462 -18.91 7.84 28.09
C GLY A 462 -18.52 7.25 26.72
N ARG A 463 -17.99 6.02 26.69
CA ARG A 463 -17.75 5.29 25.43
C ARG A 463 -19.05 5.09 24.65
N LYS A 464 -20.10 4.66 25.33
CA LYS A 464 -21.43 4.49 24.74
C LYS A 464 -21.95 5.79 24.15
N MET A 465 -21.91 6.90 24.89
CA MET A 465 -22.34 8.22 24.38
C MET A 465 -21.53 8.67 23.16
N ARG A 466 -20.20 8.44 23.17
CA ARG A 466 -19.33 8.74 22.04
C ARG A 466 -19.68 7.92 20.81
N ASP A 467 -19.88 6.61 20.96
CA ASP A 467 -20.26 5.70 19.87
C ASP A 467 -21.67 6.02 19.34
N GLU A 468 -22.62 6.34 20.23
CA GLU A 468 -23.98 6.76 19.87
C GLU A 468 -23.99 8.09 19.11
N GLN A 469 -23.13 9.05 19.45
CA GLN A 469 -23.00 10.31 18.70
C GLN A 469 -22.62 10.06 17.23
N GLN A 470 -21.68 9.15 16.98
CA GLN A 470 -21.19 8.84 15.62
C GLN A 470 -22.31 8.31 14.71
N LEU A 471 -23.30 7.67 15.30
CA LEU A 471 -24.43 7.04 14.61
C LEU A 471 -25.75 7.77 14.87
N SER A 472 -25.72 8.96 15.48
CA SER A 472 -26.93 9.65 15.92
C SER A 472 -27.83 10.03 14.74
N ASN A 473 -29.11 9.68 14.86
CA ASN A 473 -30.19 10.10 13.96
C ASN A 473 -30.82 11.44 14.35
N GLU A 474 -30.35 12.07 15.43
CA GLU A 474 -30.85 13.38 15.89
C GLU A 474 -29.94 14.53 15.42
N ILE A 475 -28.68 14.22 15.09
CA ILE A 475 -27.70 15.21 14.63
C ILE A 475 -27.81 15.35 13.10
N HIS A 476 -28.67 16.28 12.67
CA HIS A 476 -28.80 16.65 11.28
C HIS A 476 -27.67 17.59 10.84
N ALA A 477 -26.95 17.22 9.77
CA ALA A 477 -25.87 18.03 9.21
C ALA A 477 -25.88 18.03 7.68
N HIS A 478 -25.24 19.01 7.05
CA HIS A 478 -24.98 18.94 5.61
C HIS A 478 -23.97 17.84 5.30
N LEU A 479 -22.84 17.84 6.03
CA LEU A 479 -21.73 16.93 5.81
C LEU A 479 -21.43 16.05 7.03
N TYR A 480 -21.05 14.80 6.75
CA TYR A 480 -20.38 13.92 7.68
C TYR A 480 -18.96 13.60 7.17
N ILE A 481 -17.93 13.97 7.92
CA ILE A 481 -16.55 13.71 7.55
C ILE A 481 -15.94 12.70 8.54
N PRO A 482 -15.93 11.39 8.22
CA PRO A 482 -15.11 10.45 8.97
C PRO A 482 -13.64 10.64 8.56
N ALA A 483 -12.87 11.30 9.42
CA ALA A 483 -11.42 11.57 9.29
C ALA A 483 -10.60 10.90 10.41
N GLY A 484 -11.19 9.87 11.02
CA GLY A 484 -10.61 8.97 12.03
C GLY A 484 -11.58 7.82 12.27
N GLY A 485 -11.43 7.13 13.40
CA GLY A 485 -12.30 6.00 13.78
C GLY A 485 -11.85 4.65 13.18
N ARG A 486 -12.54 3.59 13.57
CA ARG A 486 -12.17 2.22 13.19
C ARG A 486 -12.75 1.84 11.82
N PRO A 487 -12.09 0.94 11.06
CA PRO A 487 -12.70 0.34 9.88
C PRO A 487 -14.06 -0.28 10.20
N ASN A 488 -14.99 -0.23 9.24
CA ASN A 488 -16.35 -0.77 9.32
C ASN A 488 -17.21 -0.23 10.48
N THR A 489 -16.89 0.96 10.99
CA THR A 489 -17.70 1.65 12.02
C THR A 489 -19.15 1.80 11.55
N ILE A 490 -19.36 2.14 10.28
CA ILE A 490 -20.69 2.06 9.65
C ILE A 490 -20.73 0.85 8.71
N ASN A 491 -21.61 -0.08 9.01
CA ASN A 491 -21.75 -1.36 8.33
C ASN A 491 -23.22 -1.65 7.96
N ILE A 492 -23.44 -2.81 7.35
CA ILE A 492 -24.77 -3.22 6.88
C ILE A 492 -25.79 -3.36 8.02
N ASP A 493 -25.35 -3.56 9.24
CA ASP A 493 -26.21 -3.77 10.40
C ASP A 493 -26.66 -2.43 11.01
N ASN A 494 -25.83 -1.38 10.92
CA ASN A 494 -26.08 -0.11 11.61
C ASN A 494 -26.30 1.11 10.70
N TRP A 495 -26.16 1.01 9.37
CA TRP A 495 -26.31 2.17 8.47
C TRP A 495 -27.64 2.92 8.61
N LYS A 496 -28.72 2.23 9.03
CA LYS A 496 -30.05 2.82 9.24
C LYS A 496 -30.07 3.84 10.38
N SER A 497 -29.09 3.80 11.29
CA SER A 497 -28.95 4.81 12.33
C SER A 497 -28.68 6.20 11.77
N LEU A 498 -28.30 6.33 10.49
CA LEU A 498 -28.19 7.61 9.81
C LEU A 498 -29.49 8.08 9.14
N LEU A 499 -30.62 7.47 9.49
CA LEU A 499 -31.95 7.87 9.04
C LEU A 499 -32.78 8.34 10.23
N ASP A 500 -33.55 9.41 10.03
CA ASP A 500 -34.53 9.89 11.01
C ASP A 500 -35.72 8.93 11.13
N SER A 501 -36.65 9.25 12.04
CA SER A 501 -37.87 8.45 12.25
C SER A 501 -38.78 8.35 11.01
N ALA A 502 -38.64 9.26 10.04
CA ALA A 502 -39.33 9.23 8.75
C ALA A 502 -38.54 8.48 7.66
N GLY A 503 -37.37 7.91 8.01
CA GLY A 503 -36.51 7.19 7.08
C GLY A 503 -35.70 8.09 6.13
N ARG A 504 -35.62 9.40 6.42
CA ARG A 504 -34.87 10.39 5.65
C ARG A 504 -33.44 10.48 6.18
N PRO A 505 -32.42 10.68 5.33
CA PRO A 505 -31.07 10.85 5.81
C PRO A 505 -30.89 12.09 6.68
N VAL A 506 -30.16 11.91 7.77
CA VAL A 506 -29.79 13.01 8.69
C VAL A 506 -28.57 13.78 8.21
N VAL A 507 -27.85 13.22 7.23
CA VAL A 507 -26.76 13.90 6.52
C VAL A 507 -26.98 13.89 5.02
N LYS A 508 -26.58 14.98 4.33
CA LYS A 508 -26.71 15.08 2.86
C LYS A 508 -25.54 14.41 2.15
N ALA A 509 -24.34 14.50 2.71
CA ALA A 509 -23.16 13.86 2.15
C ALA A 509 -22.21 13.29 3.21
N ILE A 510 -21.45 12.28 2.82
CA ILE A 510 -20.36 11.66 3.59
C ILE A 510 -19.09 11.74 2.74
N ILE A 511 -18.02 12.31 3.29
CA ILE A 511 -16.70 12.41 2.63
C ILE A 511 -15.68 11.64 3.46
N GLU A 512 -15.25 10.47 2.98
CA GLU A 512 -14.40 9.57 3.75
C GLU A 512 -12.92 9.99 3.76
N GLY A 513 -12.50 10.74 4.77
CA GLY A 513 -11.09 11.01 5.05
C GLY A 513 -10.34 9.80 5.62
N ALA A 514 -11.02 8.93 6.36
CA ALA A 514 -10.48 7.71 6.94
C ALA A 514 -10.62 6.49 6.01
N ASN A 515 -9.71 5.53 6.14
CA ASN A 515 -9.75 4.28 5.37
C ASN A 515 -10.85 3.36 5.89
N LEU A 516 -11.68 2.86 4.96
CA LEU A 516 -12.65 1.79 5.20
C LEU A 516 -13.63 2.07 6.35
N PHE A 517 -13.95 3.34 6.64
CA PHE A 517 -14.88 3.69 7.72
C PHE A 517 -16.28 3.13 7.46
N LEU A 518 -16.75 3.20 6.20
CA LEU A 518 -17.96 2.53 5.74
C LEU A 518 -17.65 1.18 5.07
N THR A 519 -18.48 0.16 5.30
CA THR A 519 -18.53 -1.04 4.45
C THR A 519 -19.08 -0.71 3.05
N ASN A 520 -18.81 -1.52 2.04
CA ASN A 520 -19.35 -1.29 0.69
C ASN A 520 -20.89 -1.31 0.69
N GLU A 521 -21.48 -2.24 1.42
CA GLU A 521 -22.92 -2.45 1.53
C GLU A 521 -23.60 -1.24 2.18
N ALA A 522 -23.01 -0.70 3.25
CA ALA A 522 -23.51 0.49 3.91
C ALA A 522 -23.51 1.72 2.98
N ARG A 523 -22.43 1.93 2.20
CA ARG A 523 -22.37 3.02 1.22
C ARG A 523 -23.54 2.94 0.23
N LEU A 524 -23.74 1.76 -0.37
CA LEU A 524 -24.80 1.55 -1.36
C LEU A 524 -26.20 1.76 -0.77
N ARG A 525 -26.42 1.34 0.49
CA ARG A 525 -27.69 1.57 1.17
C ARG A 525 -27.94 3.04 1.46
N LEU A 526 -26.93 3.80 1.89
CA LEU A 526 -27.03 5.24 2.12
C LEU A 526 -27.28 6.00 0.82
N GLU A 527 -26.54 5.67 -0.25
CA GLU A 527 -26.75 6.26 -1.57
C GLU A 527 -28.17 5.97 -2.12
N SER A 528 -28.72 4.77 -1.87
CA SER A 528 -30.11 4.46 -2.23
C SER A 528 -31.16 5.32 -1.50
N ARG A 529 -30.76 6.02 -0.44
CA ARG A 529 -31.59 7.00 0.30
C ARG A 529 -31.27 8.45 -0.07
N GLY A 530 -30.42 8.68 -1.07
CA GLY A 530 -30.06 10.01 -1.56
C GLY A 530 -28.89 10.68 -0.81
N VAL A 531 -28.14 9.93 0.00
CA VAL A 531 -26.90 10.43 0.60
C VAL A 531 -25.80 10.39 -0.44
N ILE A 532 -25.09 11.50 -0.65
CA ILE A 532 -23.87 11.52 -1.48
C ILE A 532 -22.75 10.88 -0.68
N VAL A 533 -22.11 9.83 -1.20
CA VAL A 533 -20.97 9.20 -0.52
C VAL A 533 -19.73 9.30 -1.40
N ILE A 534 -18.77 10.12 -0.98
CA ILE A 534 -17.44 10.19 -1.59
C ILE A 534 -16.55 9.18 -0.88
N ARG A 535 -16.19 8.13 -1.64
CA ARG A 535 -15.42 6.99 -1.18
C ARG A 535 -14.00 7.40 -0.77
N ASP A 536 -13.46 6.71 0.23
CA ASP A 536 -12.09 6.89 0.73
C ASP A 536 -11.02 6.83 -0.36
N SER A 537 -11.14 5.89 -1.30
CA SER A 537 -10.22 5.74 -2.44
C SER A 537 -10.15 6.96 -3.37
N SER A 538 -11.10 7.89 -3.27
CA SER A 538 -11.09 9.18 -3.96
C SER A 538 -10.71 10.31 -2.98
N ALA A 539 -11.41 10.41 -1.85
CA ALA A 539 -11.30 11.54 -0.92
C ALA A 539 -9.94 11.66 -0.21
N ASN A 540 -9.31 10.53 0.17
CA ASN A 540 -8.12 10.56 1.02
C ASN A 540 -6.80 10.22 0.30
N LYS A 541 -6.79 10.29 -1.04
CA LYS A 541 -5.60 9.98 -1.86
C LYS A 541 -4.46 11.00 -1.73
N GLY A 542 -4.68 12.14 -1.08
CA GLY A 542 -3.68 13.20 -0.96
C GLY A 542 -2.35 12.74 -0.36
N GLY A 543 -2.39 11.90 0.69
CA GLY A 543 -1.19 11.32 1.28
C GLY A 543 -0.40 10.45 0.29
N VAL A 544 -1.07 9.65 -0.55
CA VAL A 544 -0.36 8.84 -1.54
C VAL A 544 0.22 9.70 -2.66
N ILE A 545 -0.50 10.72 -3.15
CA ILE A 545 0.08 11.63 -4.16
C ILE A 545 1.33 12.30 -3.60
N CYS A 546 1.24 12.90 -2.41
CA CYS A 546 2.35 13.61 -1.78
C CYS A 546 3.63 12.76 -1.68
N SER A 547 3.57 11.53 -1.17
CA SER A 547 4.79 10.74 -1.06
C SER A 547 5.30 10.16 -2.39
N SER A 548 4.55 10.29 -3.50
CA SER A 548 5.04 9.88 -4.84
C SER A 548 5.98 10.95 -5.34
N TYR A 549 5.56 12.19 -5.15
CA TYR A 549 6.42 13.35 -5.36
C TYR A 549 7.61 13.36 -4.38
N GLU A 550 7.47 12.89 -3.13
CA GLU A 550 8.63 12.69 -2.26
C GLU A 550 9.63 11.66 -2.83
N VAL A 551 9.14 10.51 -3.32
CA VAL A 551 9.98 9.52 -4.02
C VAL A 551 10.66 10.16 -5.23
N LEU A 552 9.91 10.91 -6.05
CA LEU A 552 10.42 11.61 -7.23
C LEU A 552 11.54 12.59 -6.89
N ALA A 553 11.38 13.38 -5.82
CA ALA A 553 12.42 14.28 -5.33
C ALA A 553 13.66 13.49 -4.88
N CYS A 554 13.49 12.39 -4.14
CA CYS A 554 14.58 11.53 -3.69
C CYS A 554 15.36 10.87 -4.83
N LEU A 555 14.71 10.65 -5.97
CA LEU A 555 15.37 10.11 -7.16
C LEU A 555 16.21 11.18 -7.88
N MET A 556 15.89 12.46 -7.76
CA MET A 556 16.51 13.54 -8.56
C MET A 556 17.48 14.44 -7.80
N LEU A 557 17.29 14.59 -6.49
CA LEU A 557 17.93 15.61 -5.68
C LEU A 557 18.76 14.99 -4.56
N THR A 558 19.85 15.66 -4.19
CA THR A 558 20.50 15.41 -2.89
C THR A 558 19.64 15.97 -1.75
N GLU A 559 19.97 15.60 -0.52
CA GLU A 559 19.27 16.10 0.67
C GLU A 559 19.41 17.63 0.79
N GLU A 560 20.60 18.17 0.53
CA GLU A 560 20.89 19.60 0.57
C GLU A 560 20.10 20.36 -0.50
N GLU A 561 20.03 19.81 -1.71
CA GLU A 561 19.28 20.42 -2.81
C GLU A 561 17.78 20.44 -2.54
N PHE A 562 17.23 19.34 -1.99
CA PHE A 562 15.82 19.28 -1.60
C PHE A 562 15.51 20.31 -0.51
N LEU A 563 16.33 20.38 0.53
CA LEU A 563 16.15 21.36 1.61
C LEU A 563 16.19 22.81 1.10
N ALA A 564 17.04 23.10 0.11
CA ALA A 564 17.14 24.44 -0.48
C ALA A 564 15.86 24.88 -1.23
N ILE A 565 15.04 23.94 -1.70
CA ILE A 565 13.82 24.23 -2.46
C ILE A 565 12.53 23.77 -1.77
N LYS A 566 12.64 23.27 -0.53
CA LYS A 566 11.59 22.49 0.14
C LYS A 566 10.25 23.19 0.17
N ASP A 567 10.21 24.46 0.59
CA ASP A 567 8.94 25.16 0.78
C ASP A 567 8.19 25.39 -0.55
N GLU A 568 8.91 25.79 -1.61
CA GLU A 568 8.34 25.94 -2.96
C GLU A 568 7.91 24.58 -3.52
N TYR A 569 8.75 23.56 -3.38
CA TYR A 569 8.44 22.20 -3.81
C TYR A 569 7.18 21.64 -3.15
N VAL A 570 7.07 21.76 -1.81
CA VAL A 570 5.90 21.26 -1.08
C VAL A 570 4.64 22.03 -1.47
N TYR A 571 4.72 23.34 -1.67
CA TYR A 571 3.60 24.14 -2.17
C TYR A 571 3.11 23.62 -3.52
N GLU A 572 4.02 23.43 -4.49
CA GLU A 572 3.67 22.92 -5.82
C GLU A 572 3.05 21.50 -5.75
N VAL A 573 3.57 20.62 -4.90
CA VAL A 573 3.00 19.28 -4.68
C VAL A 573 1.58 19.35 -4.12
N ILE A 574 1.30 20.27 -3.20
CA ILE A 574 -0.05 20.48 -2.66
C ILE A 574 -1.00 20.97 -3.75
N GLU A 575 -0.56 21.87 -4.63
CA GLU A 575 -1.40 22.36 -5.74
C GLU A 575 -1.69 21.25 -6.76
N ILE A 576 -0.69 20.43 -7.12
CA ILE A 576 -0.90 19.24 -7.96
C ILE A 576 -1.92 18.28 -7.32
N LEU A 577 -1.78 18.03 -6.02
CA LEU A 577 -2.69 17.16 -5.28
C LEU A 577 -4.13 17.68 -5.33
N LYS A 578 -4.33 18.99 -5.11
CA LYS A 578 -5.66 19.61 -5.21
C LYS A 578 -6.21 19.52 -6.62
N GLU A 579 -5.39 19.75 -7.65
CA GLU A 579 -5.77 19.59 -9.04
C GLU A 579 -6.26 18.15 -9.33
N LYS A 580 -5.52 17.12 -8.88
CA LYS A 580 -5.94 15.72 -9.05
C LYS A 580 -7.20 15.37 -8.28
N ALA A 581 -7.43 15.98 -7.11
CA ALA A 581 -8.68 15.83 -6.38
C ALA A 581 -9.85 16.52 -7.11
N GLN A 582 -9.60 17.70 -7.69
CA GLN A 582 -10.59 18.47 -8.45
C GLN A 582 -11.03 17.69 -9.68
N LEU A 583 -10.09 17.22 -10.50
CA LEU A 583 -10.36 16.47 -11.73
C LEU A 583 -11.19 15.20 -11.47
N GLU A 584 -10.84 14.42 -10.44
CA GLU A 584 -11.62 13.22 -10.10
C GLU A 584 -13.02 13.57 -9.56
N SER A 585 -13.12 14.60 -8.71
CA SER A 585 -14.40 15.05 -8.17
C SER A 585 -15.34 15.57 -9.26
N GLU A 586 -14.83 16.35 -10.21
CA GLU A 586 -15.60 16.85 -11.36
C GLU A 586 -16.06 15.70 -12.24
N LEU A 587 -15.17 14.75 -12.55
CA LEU A 587 -15.53 13.56 -13.29
C LEU A 587 -16.62 12.76 -12.56
N LEU A 588 -16.49 12.53 -11.26
CA LEU A 588 -17.48 11.80 -10.46
C LEU A 588 -18.88 12.40 -10.59
N PHE A 589 -19.02 13.71 -10.36
CA PHE A 589 -20.32 14.37 -10.47
C PHE A 589 -20.82 14.47 -11.90
N ARG A 590 -19.92 14.64 -12.89
CA ARG A 590 -20.28 14.60 -14.31
C ARG A 590 -20.87 13.24 -14.70
N GLU A 591 -20.18 12.14 -14.37
CA GLU A 591 -20.63 10.77 -14.66
C GLU A 591 -21.92 10.41 -13.92
N TYR A 592 -22.06 10.87 -12.67
CA TYR A 592 -23.26 10.69 -11.86
C TYR A 592 -24.47 11.39 -12.49
N ASN A 593 -24.29 12.65 -12.93
CA ASN A 593 -25.33 13.41 -13.62
C ASN A 593 -25.69 12.81 -14.97
N LEU A 594 -24.71 12.41 -15.78
CA LEU A 594 -24.93 11.75 -17.08
C LEU A 594 -25.78 10.47 -16.95
N ARG A 595 -25.67 9.77 -15.81
CA ARG A 595 -26.45 8.57 -15.49
C ARG A 595 -27.72 8.86 -14.71
N ASN A 596 -28.11 10.12 -14.56
CA ASN A 596 -29.28 10.57 -13.79
C ASN A 596 -29.29 10.01 -12.36
N GLY A 597 -28.12 9.89 -11.73
CA GLY A 597 -27.96 9.34 -10.39
C GLY A 597 -28.26 7.85 -10.23
N LYS A 598 -28.44 7.10 -11.32
CA LYS A 598 -28.78 5.66 -11.26
C LYS A 598 -27.60 4.77 -10.87
N ILE A 599 -26.37 5.21 -11.10
CA ILE A 599 -25.16 4.49 -10.70
C ILE A 599 -24.57 5.19 -9.48
N PRO A 600 -24.42 4.50 -8.35
CA PRO A 600 -23.82 5.05 -7.13
C PRO A 600 -22.42 5.65 -7.38
N LEU A 601 -22.11 6.76 -6.73
CA LEU A 601 -20.78 7.37 -6.71
C LEU A 601 -19.72 6.39 -6.18
N THR A 602 -20.08 5.51 -5.23
CA THR A 602 -19.20 4.42 -4.79
C THR A 602 -18.79 3.49 -5.93
N HIS A 603 -19.68 3.23 -6.89
CA HIS A 603 -19.37 2.42 -8.07
C HIS A 603 -18.57 3.22 -9.09
N LEU A 604 -18.93 4.49 -9.33
CA LEU A 604 -18.20 5.36 -10.26
C LEU A 604 -16.74 5.57 -9.83
N SER A 605 -16.47 5.81 -8.53
CA SER A 605 -15.11 5.92 -7.98
C SER A 605 -14.26 4.67 -8.27
N LYS A 606 -14.84 3.48 -8.11
CA LYS A 606 -14.18 2.22 -8.45
C LYS A 606 -13.94 2.09 -9.96
N GLN A 607 -14.91 2.47 -10.78
CA GLN A 607 -14.80 2.41 -12.25
C GLN A 607 -13.72 3.35 -12.76
N ILE A 608 -13.64 4.59 -12.26
CA ILE A 608 -12.58 5.55 -12.60
C ILE A 608 -11.21 4.96 -12.28
N SER A 609 -11.05 4.46 -11.05
CA SER A 609 -9.78 3.87 -10.61
C SER A 609 -9.40 2.67 -11.48
N LYS A 610 -10.35 1.80 -11.78
CA LYS A 610 -10.13 0.62 -12.62
C LYS A 610 -9.77 0.99 -14.06
N GLU A 611 -10.52 1.88 -14.69
CA GLU A 611 -10.32 2.25 -16.09
C GLU A 611 -8.98 2.98 -16.29
N ILE A 612 -8.60 3.87 -15.36
CA ILE A 612 -7.27 4.49 -15.38
C ILE A 612 -6.17 3.45 -15.20
N ASN A 613 -6.26 2.55 -14.22
CA ASN A 613 -5.21 1.56 -13.97
C ASN A 613 -5.07 0.56 -15.14
N ASP A 614 -6.19 0.05 -15.68
CA ASP A 614 -6.20 -0.85 -16.83
C ASP A 614 -5.59 -0.18 -18.07
N LEU A 615 -5.93 1.10 -18.30
CA LEU A 615 -5.38 1.89 -19.40
C LEU A 615 -3.88 2.19 -19.20
N THR A 616 -3.46 2.52 -17.98
CA THR A 616 -2.05 2.72 -17.62
C THR A 616 -1.22 1.48 -17.95
N LEU A 617 -1.67 0.30 -17.52
CA LEU A 617 -0.98 -0.96 -17.82
C LEU A 617 -0.84 -1.17 -19.33
N THR A 618 -1.93 -0.96 -20.06
CA THR A 618 -1.96 -1.08 -21.52
C THR A 618 -0.97 -0.11 -22.19
N ILE A 619 -1.01 1.18 -21.83
CA ILE A 619 -0.10 2.20 -22.37
C ILE A 619 1.36 1.84 -22.07
N LYS A 620 1.66 1.41 -20.85
CA LYS A 620 3.02 1.06 -20.41
C LYS A 620 3.60 -0.07 -21.25
N GLU A 621 2.82 -1.11 -21.55
CA GLU A 621 3.25 -2.20 -22.43
C GLU A 621 3.52 -1.74 -23.86
N CYS A 622 2.71 -0.82 -24.37
CA CYS A 622 2.81 -0.33 -25.75
C CYS A 622 3.99 0.63 -25.93
N ILE A 623 4.10 1.64 -25.06
CA ILE A 623 5.19 2.62 -25.10
C ILE A 623 6.53 1.94 -24.78
N GLY A 624 6.56 0.94 -23.89
CA GLY A 624 7.77 0.15 -23.62
C GLY A 624 8.40 -0.43 -24.89
N LYS A 625 7.57 -0.98 -25.79
CA LYS A 625 8.03 -1.52 -27.10
C LYS A 625 8.56 -0.44 -28.05
N GLU A 626 8.08 0.80 -27.96
CA GLU A 626 8.56 1.93 -28.76
C GLU A 626 9.91 2.43 -28.24
N PHE A 627 10.07 2.51 -26.90
CA PHE A 627 11.34 2.86 -26.26
C PHE A 627 12.44 1.84 -26.58
N GLU A 628 12.15 0.54 -26.57
CA GLU A 628 13.08 -0.53 -26.98
C GLU A 628 13.57 -0.35 -28.43
N LYS A 629 12.73 0.23 -29.31
CA LYS A 629 13.07 0.51 -30.71
C LYS A 629 13.81 1.84 -30.90
N GLY A 630 14.13 2.56 -29.82
CA GLY A 630 14.85 3.84 -29.88
C GLY A 630 14.01 5.02 -30.38
N GLN A 631 12.69 4.87 -30.47
CA GLN A 631 11.79 5.94 -30.89
C GLN A 631 11.48 6.83 -29.68
N ARG A 632 12.15 7.98 -29.57
CA ARG A 632 11.78 9.04 -28.61
C ARG A 632 10.98 10.10 -29.33
N PHE A 633 9.72 10.27 -28.94
CA PHE A 633 8.89 11.36 -29.42
C PHE A 633 9.05 12.57 -28.49
N ASP A 634 9.29 13.76 -29.05
CA ASP A 634 9.27 15.04 -28.30
C ASP A 634 7.99 15.20 -27.45
N LEU A 635 6.89 14.63 -27.93
CA LEU A 635 5.61 14.57 -27.24
C LEU A 635 5.72 13.85 -25.89
N TYR A 636 6.36 12.69 -25.84
CA TYR A 636 6.50 11.90 -24.61
C TYR A 636 7.38 12.61 -23.59
N GLU A 637 8.42 13.31 -24.03
CA GLU A 637 9.25 14.11 -23.12
C GLU A 637 8.45 15.26 -22.49
N ARG A 638 7.61 15.96 -23.27
CA ARG A 638 6.73 17.02 -22.73
C ARG A 638 5.73 16.47 -21.73
N ILE A 639 5.09 15.34 -22.02
CA ILE A 639 4.13 14.72 -21.10
C ILE A 639 4.84 14.27 -19.83
N LEU A 640 6.00 13.62 -19.96
CA LEU A 640 6.83 13.25 -18.82
C LEU A 640 7.15 14.48 -17.96
N LYS A 641 7.61 15.59 -18.57
CA LYS A 641 7.93 16.85 -17.88
C LYS A 641 6.74 17.47 -17.18
N SER A 642 5.53 17.34 -17.75
CA SER A 642 4.29 17.87 -17.17
C SER A 642 3.90 17.22 -15.84
N HIS A 643 4.34 15.99 -15.59
CA HIS A 643 4.08 15.29 -14.33
C HIS A 643 4.85 15.90 -13.15
N PHE A 644 6.01 16.52 -13.39
CA PHE A 644 6.90 17.00 -12.34
C PHE A 644 6.41 18.34 -11.76
N PRO A 645 6.72 18.68 -10.50
CA PRO A 645 6.48 20.02 -9.97
C PRO A 645 7.23 21.06 -10.82
N PRO A 646 6.64 22.24 -11.11
CA PRO A 646 7.26 23.26 -11.95
C PRO A 646 8.73 23.58 -11.62
N ILE A 647 9.12 23.59 -10.34
CA ILE A 647 10.52 23.81 -9.94
C ILE A 647 11.49 22.77 -10.52
N LEU A 648 11.07 21.50 -10.65
CA LEU A 648 11.90 20.42 -11.22
C LEU A 648 11.89 20.41 -12.76
N ARG A 649 11.02 21.20 -13.40
CA ARG A 649 11.00 21.36 -14.85
C ARG A 649 12.09 22.30 -15.35
N GLN A 650 12.73 23.06 -14.46
CA GLN A 650 13.82 23.95 -14.80
C GLN A 650 15.04 23.16 -15.29
N GLU A 651 15.79 23.70 -16.26
CA GLU A 651 16.95 23.03 -16.88
C GLU A 651 18.02 22.61 -15.86
N LYS A 652 18.15 23.35 -14.76
CA LYS A 652 19.03 23.01 -13.62
C LYS A 652 18.77 21.60 -13.06
N TYR A 653 17.53 21.11 -13.10
CA TYR A 653 17.14 19.81 -12.55
C TYR A 653 16.76 18.81 -13.64
N TRP A 654 16.09 19.27 -14.71
CA TRP A 654 15.48 18.41 -15.72
C TRP A 654 16.48 17.46 -16.41
N HIS A 655 17.71 17.90 -16.66
CA HIS A 655 18.75 17.09 -17.31
C HIS A 655 19.05 15.76 -16.57
N ARG A 656 18.73 15.66 -15.28
CA ARG A 656 18.91 14.46 -14.46
C ARG A 656 17.80 13.42 -14.62
N ALA A 657 16.62 13.83 -15.09
CA ALA A 657 15.47 12.94 -15.19
C ALA A 657 15.78 11.71 -16.06
N ALA A 658 16.53 11.88 -17.14
CA ALA A 658 16.90 10.80 -18.05
C ALA A 658 17.90 9.79 -17.47
N THR A 659 18.75 10.19 -16.53
CA THR A 659 19.85 9.38 -15.99
C THR A 659 19.59 8.82 -14.61
N MET A 660 18.90 9.58 -13.75
CA MET A 660 18.70 9.21 -12.34
C MET A 660 17.43 8.37 -12.12
N ILE A 661 16.37 8.67 -12.88
CA ILE A 661 15.07 8.00 -12.74
C ILE A 661 15.10 6.68 -13.54
N PRO A 662 14.79 5.52 -12.91
CA PRO A 662 14.71 4.26 -13.63
C PRO A 662 13.81 4.35 -14.85
N GLU A 663 14.19 3.69 -15.95
CA GLU A 663 13.39 3.67 -17.18
C GLU A 663 11.96 3.15 -16.93
N ALA A 664 11.82 2.06 -16.15
CA ALA A 664 10.53 1.54 -15.74
C ALA A 664 9.66 2.58 -14.99
N HIS A 665 10.29 3.48 -14.22
CA HIS A 665 9.61 4.57 -13.52
C HIS A 665 9.16 5.64 -14.52
N ARG A 666 10.04 6.08 -15.44
CA ARG A 666 9.68 7.06 -16.48
C ARG A 666 8.54 6.58 -17.37
N LEU A 667 8.55 5.30 -17.76
CA LEU A 667 7.46 4.67 -18.50
C LEU A 667 6.15 4.65 -17.70
N ALA A 668 6.22 4.35 -16.39
CA ALA A 668 5.05 4.39 -15.52
C ALA A 668 4.47 5.80 -15.35
N ILE A 669 5.32 6.83 -15.21
CA ILE A 669 4.89 8.24 -15.15
C ILE A 669 4.16 8.62 -16.43
N LEU A 670 4.76 8.32 -17.58
CA LEU A 670 4.20 8.64 -18.88
C LEU A 670 2.84 7.95 -19.06
N ALA A 671 2.78 6.64 -18.81
CA ALA A 671 1.56 5.86 -18.97
C ALA A 671 0.43 6.36 -18.06
N THR A 672 0.72 6.60 -16.79
CA THR A 672 -0.28 7.08 -15.81
C THR A 672 -0.75 8.50 -16.14
N THR A 673 0.16 9.37 -16.58
CA THR A 673 -0.18 10.75 -16.95
C THR A 673 -1.11 10.77 -18.17
N ILE A 674 -0.83 9.94 -19.19
CA ILE A 674 -1.70 9.82 -20.36
C ILE A 674 -3.06 9.22 -19.97
N ALA A 675 -3.06 8.11 -19.22
CA ALA A 675 -4.29 7.42 -18.85
C ALA A 675 -5.23 8.31 -18.03
N SER A 676 -4.73 8.89 -16.95
CA SER A 676 -5.52 9.78 -16.08
C SER A 676 -6.00 11.02 -16.83
N TYR A 677 -5.17 11.60 -17.71
CA TYR A 677 -5.56 12.75 -18.53
C TYR A 677 -6.73 12.43 -19.46
N ILE A 678 -6.67 11.31 -20.20
CA ILE A 678 -7.74 10.89 -21.11
C ILE A 678 -9.04 10.65 -20.32
N ILE A 679 -8.98 9.87 -19.24
CA ILE A 679 -10.20 9.49 -18.50
C ILE A 679 -10.84 10.68 -17.78
N TYR A 680 -10.05 11.54 -17.12
CA TYR A 680 -10.62 12.74 -16.50
C TYR A 680 -11.24 13.68 -17.52
N ARG A 681 -10.65 13.78 -18.71
CA ARG A 681 -11.14 14.70 -19.74
C ARG A 681 -12.37 14.16 -20.46
N GLU A 682 -12.28 12.95 -20.99
CA GLU A 682 -13.28 12.38 -21.90
C GLU A 682 -14.38 11.58 -21.19
N GLY A 683 -14.11 11.10 -19.98
CA GLY A 683 -15.07 10.36 -19.16
C GLY A 683 -14.97 8.84 -19.29
N LEU A 684 -15.79 8.17 -18.47
CA LEU A 684 -15.77 6.70 -18.36
C LEU A 684 -16.33 6.04 -19.62
N GLY A 685 -15.64 5.00 -20.10
CA GLY A 685 -16.07 4.22 -21.26
C GLY A 685 -15.76 4.89 -22.60
N TRP A 686 -15.07 6.04 -22.62
CA TRP A 686 -14.84 6.78 -23.87
C TRP A 686 -13.99 5.98 -24.85
N ILE A 687 -12.89 5.38 -24.40
CA ILE A 687 -12.02 4.55 -25.26
C ILE A 687 -12.80 3.39 -25.85
N GLN A 688 -13.61 2.70 -25.03
CA GLN A 688 -14.42 1.58 -25.47
C GLN A 688 -15.51 2.02 -26.45
N SER A 689 -16.03 3.25 -26.30
CA SER A 689 -17.04 3.81 -27.22
C SER A 689 -16.54 4.03 -28.64
N LEU A 690 -15.22 4.12 -28.83
CA LEU A 690 -14.61 4.25 -30.16
C LEU A 690 -14.73 2.95 -30.98
N ASN A 691 -14.98 1.80 -30.32
CA ASN A 691 -15.07 0.47 -30.95
C ASN A 691 -13.90 0.15 -31.89
N TYR A 692 -12.71 0.71 -31.60
CA TYR A 692 -11.53 0.54 -32.42
C TYR A 692 -10.62 -0.53 -31.78
N PRO A 693 -10.16 -1.55 -32.52
CA PRO A 693 -9.50 -2.73 -31.94
C PRO A 693 -8.09 -2.44 -31.41
N ASP A 694 -7.40 -1.44 -31.97
CA ASP A 694 -6.03 -1.09 -31.59
C ASP A 694 -6.01 0.15 -30.68
N ILE A 695 -5.95 -0.09 -29.38
CA ILE A 695 -5.87 0.96 -28.36
C ILE A 695 -4.62 1.83 -28.50
N VAL A 696 -3.50 1.30 -29.02
CA VAL A 696 -2.28 2.06 -29.22
C VAL A 696 -2.52 3.16 -30.24
N ARG A 697 -3.18 2.79 -31.34
CA ARG A 697 -3.57 3.73 -32.38
C ARG A 697 -4.51 4.80 -31.83
N ILE A 698 -5.47 4.43 -30.98
CA ILE A 698 -6.36 5.40 -30.30
C ILE A 698 -5.52 6.43 -29.53
N ILE A 699 -4.58 5.97 -28.70
CA ILE A 699 -3.76 6.84 -27.86
C ILE A 699 -2.88 7.76 -28.72
N GLN A 700 -2.23 7.23 -29.75
CA GLN A 700 -1.38 8.01 -30.65
C GLN A 700 -2.18 9.10 -31.35
N VAL A 701 -3.31 8.75 -31.98
CA VAL A 701 -4.19 9.71 -32.65
C VAL A 701 -4.70 10.75 -31.66
N TYR A 702 -5.14 10.34 -30.47
CA TYR A 702 -5.63 11.26 -29.45
C TYR A 702 -4.56 12.29 -29.05
N LEU A 703 -3.33 11.86 -28.80
CA LEU A 703 -2.24 12.77 -28.43
C LEU A 703 -1.83 13.71 -29.57
N GLU A 704 -1.92 13.27 -30.82
CA GLU A 704 -1.72 14.13 -32.00
C GLU A 704 -2.82 15.20 -32.10
N GLN A 705 -4.09 14.81 -31.93
CA GLN A 705 -5.22 15.73 -31.96
C GLN A 705 -5.22 16.69 -30.76
N ASP A 706 -4.77 16.22 -29.61
CA ASP A 706 -4.61 17.05 -28.41
C ASP A 706 -3.65 18.22 -28.64
N ARG A 707 -2.51 17.94 -29.29
CA ARG A 707 -1.55 18.97 -29.68
C ARG A 707 -2.16 19.96 -30.67
N LEU A 708 -2.82 19.45 -31.72
CA LEU A 708 -3.44 20.29 -32.76
C LEU A 708 -4.47 21.25 -32.17
N VAL A 709 -5.37 20.74 -31.32
CA VAL A 709 -6.41 21.54 -30.68
C VAL A 709 -5.81 22.55 -29.70
N SER A 710 -4.77 22.17 -28.96
CA SER A 710 -4.06 23.09 -28.08
C SER A 710 -3.43 24.26 -28.84
N ASP A 711 -2.84 23.99 -30.01
CA ASP A 711 -2.29 25.03 -30.88
C ASP A 711 -3.41 25.96 -31.41
N TYR A 712 -4.56 25.42 -31.81
CA TYR A 712 -5.72 26.22 -32.23
C TYR A 712 -6.27 27.10 -31.10
N ILE A 713 -6.43 26.54 -29.90
CA ILE A 713 -6.87 27.30 -28.72
C ILE A 713 -5.92 28.47 -28.44
N ARG A 714 -4.60 28.21 -28.46
CA ARG A 714 -3.60 29.27 -28.25
C ARG A 714 -3.74 30.37 -29.31
N THR A 715 -3.81 30.01 -30.59
CA THR A 715 -3.99 30.99 -31.68
C THR A 715 -5.27 31.80 -31.52
N ILE A 716 -6.37 31.18 -31.08
CA ILE A 716 -7.65 31.87 -30.86
C ILE A 716 -7.54 32.85 -29.68
N LEU A 717 -6.97 32.43 -28.55
CA LEU A 717 -6.79 33.29 -27.38
C LEU A 717 -5.86 34.48 -27.65
N GLU A 718 -4.84 34.29 -28.49
CA GLU A 718 -3.91 35.34 -28.93
C GLU A 718 -4.50 36.25 -30.01
N SER A 719 -5.63 35.86 -30.64
CA SER A 719 -6.27 36.64 -31.68
C SER A 719 -7.09 37.82 -31.14
N ASN A 720 -7.54 38.66 -32.07
CA ASN A 720 -8.50 39.74 -31.84
C ASN A 720 -9.96 39.33 -32.11
N LEU A 721 -10.25 38.02 -32.19
CA LEU A 721 -11.60 37.54 -32.45
C LEU A 721 -12.55 37.88 -31.28
N PRO A 722 -13.73 38.47 -31.54
CA PRO A 722 -14.77 38.62 -30.52
C PRO A 722 -15.20 37.25 -29.98
N GLY A 723 -15.30 37.12 -28.65
CA GLY A 723 -15.73 35.87 -28.00
C GLY A 723 -14.71 34.73 -28.06
N LYS A 724 -13.43 35.05 -28.29
CA LYS A 724 -12.34 34.07 -28.37
C LYS A 724 -12.25 33.14 -27.16
N GLU A 725 -12.56 33.62 -25.95
CA GLU A 725 -12.58 32.81 -24.73
C GLU A 725 -13.66 31.71 -24.81
N THR A 726 -14.86 32.08 -25.26
CA THR A 726 -15.96 31.12 -25.47
C THR A 726 -15.61 30.12 -26.56
N ILE A 727 -15.02 30.56 -27.68
CA ILE A 727 -14.61 29.67 -28.78
C ILE A 727 -13.56 28.68 -28.29
N ALA A 728 -12.54 29.18 -27.58
CA ALA A 728 -11.50 28.35 -26.98
C ALA A 728 -12.08 27.29 -26.04
N GLN A 729 -13.03 27.66 -25.18
CA GLN A 729 -13.73 26.74 -24.29
C GLN A 729 -14.51 25.65 -25.04
N ILE A 730 -15.23 26.02 -26.11
CA ILE A 730 -15.99 25.06 -26.94
C ILE A 730 -15.03 24.06 -27.60
N LEU A 731 -13.91 24.54 -28.15
CA LEU A 731 -12.90 23.69 -28.78
C LEU A 731 -12.24 22.77 -27.75
N ASP A 732 -11.88 23.28 -26.58
CA ASP A 732 -11.28 22.48 -25.51
C ASP A 732 -12.21 21.33 -25.10
N HIS A 733 -13.53 21.55 -25.09
CA HIS A 733 -14.48 20.55 -24.63
C HIS A 733 -14.81 19.44 -25.66
N ASN A 734 -14.71 19.71 -26.97
CA ASN A 734 -15.21 18.79 -27.98
C ASN A 734 -14.25 18.47 -29.12
N ALA A 735 -13.35 19.38 -29.51
CA ALA A 735 -12.64 19.22 -30.78
C ALA A 735 -11.75 17.95 -30.80
N ARG A 736 -11.02 17.67 -29.71
CA ARG A 736 -10.09 16.52 -29.66
C ARG A 736 -10.77 15.18 -29.86
N LYS A 737 -11.83 14.91 -29.10
CA LYS A 737 -12.53 13.62 -29.17
C LYS A 737 -13.21 13.41 -30.53
N GLU A 738 -13.74 14.46 -31.14
CA GLU A 738 -14.38 14.35 -32.45
C GLU A 738 -13.34 14.14 -33.55
N LEU A 739 -12.23 14.92 -33.55
CA LEU A 739 -11.13 14.71 -34.50
C LEU A 739 -10.50 13.32 -34.34
N THR A 740 -10.37 12.83 -33.11
CA THR A 740 -9.88 11.47 -32.86
C THR A 740 -10.81 10.42 -33.47
N ARG A 741 -12.13 10.57 -33.31
CA ARG A 741 -13.12 9.68 -33.93
C ARG A 741 -13.06 9.73 -35.45
N GLU A 742 -12.97 10.93 -36.04
CA GLU A 742 -12.93 11.11 -37.49
C GLU A 742 -11.73 10.38 -38.12
N ILE A 743 -10.55 10.49 -37.51
CA ILE A 743 -9.35 9.79 -38.00
C ILE A 743 -9.50 8.27 -37.84
N LEU A 744 -9.95 7.79 -36.69
CA LEU A 744 -10.13 6.36 -36.45
C LEU A 744 -11.25 5.72 -37.28
N MET A 745 -12.22 6.50 -37.75
CA MET A 745 -13.26 6.03 -38.68
C MET A 745 -12.77 6.01 -40.14
N ALA A 746 -11.74 6.80 -40.45
CA ALA A 746 -11.12 6.84 -41.78
C ALA A 746 -10.04 5.76 -41.96
N ASP A 747 -9.37 5.37 -40.88
CA ASP A 747 -8.50 4.19 -40.77
C ASP A 747 -9.31 2.89 -40.90
#